data_AF-A0AAE3QCH9-F1
#
_entry.id   AF-A0AAE3QCH9-F1
#
_cell.length_a   1.000
_cell.length_b   1.000
_cell.length_c   1.000
_cell.angle_alpha   90.00
_cell.angle_beta   90.00
_cell.angle_gamma   90.00
#
_symmetry.space_group_name_H-M   'P 1'
#
loop_
_entity.id
_entity.type
_entity.pdbx_description
1 polymer ?
#
loop_
_entity_poly.entity_id
_entity_poly.type
_entity_poly.pdbx_seq_one_letter_code
_entity_poly.pdbx_strand_id
1 'polypeptide(L)'
;MTTVVETFPRKVVCLDPVFIPMSDGTRLAATIWLPEDAGDRPVPAILELIPYRRRDGTVFRDMKMHPYVAGHGFACCRVDIRGSGDSEGVLPDEYTEQEFDDACEIIAWLAAQSWSSGSVGMTGISWGGFNALQVAARQPPALKAIIALCCSDDRYADDVHYFGGCLLTEDGMWSSLMLAMGALPPDPQIVGDRWRDMWRERLEATTCWSSTWMRHQRRDAYWKRGSVCEDFAKIKIPVYAISGWDDTYSNAVPRLLEGLTGPRKGLVGPWTHVYPFLGNPGPAIGYLQEAVRWWRQWLEGVDTGVMDGPLYTAWLNDPHAPAPFYPEHAGRFVGEPSWPTPNVESMLLHLNADGLGPEARDGRAMLLCSPVTAGRDCGRYGGYGGTVPDMAIDQRREDGLGLCFDTVPLKQDFDLLGAPVVQVTGISDSELGFIVARLCEVAPDGTSTLVTWGVLNLAHRQGHEHPEPLVPGQEFKARIELNHIGRRFAAGNRLRLVLSNQHWPILWPTPGMPSITMESGSSRLLLPVRRQVPGEVQIEFAPAEMSPPVSLEVLRDEEHRRDIAIDGGSGRQTITLASDEGRVHLTDRSIVTGARVVDRMSITEGDPLSALLETGWELSVESGEAQVETRSHLTIGTDGERFQLSWKLEVFERGILAFERGGDEWIDRDHI
;
A
#
# COMPACT_ATOMS: atom_id res chain seq x y z
N MET A 1 23.09 4.57 2.92
CA MET A 1 23.41 3.78 1.71
C MET A 1 23.54 2.32 2.09
N THR A 2 22.92 1.43 1.32
CA THR A 2 22.91 -0.02 1.55
C THR A 2 24.19 -0.66 1.01
N THR A 3 24.81 -1.50 1.81
CA THR A 3 26.07 -2.18 1.47
C THR A 3 25.81 -3.37 0.54
N VAL A 4 26.49 -3.45 -0.59
CA VAL A 4 26.46 -4.63 -1.46
C VAL A 4 27.44 -5.68 -0.92
N VAL A 5 26.96 -6.90 -0.68
CA VAL A 5 27.77 -8.03 -0.23
C VAL A 5 27.91 -9.04 -1.36
N GLU A 6 29.16 -9.32 -1.77
CA GLU A 6 29.46 -10.22 -2.89
C GLU A 6 29.83 -11.64 -2.46
N THR A 7 30.13 -11.85 -1.17
CA THR A 7 30.55 -13.14 -0.62
C THR A 7 29.62 -13.55 0.50
N PHE A 8 29.02 -14.73 0.36
CA PHE A 8 28.10 -15.30 1.34
C PHE A 8 28.69 -16.53 2.04
N PRO A 9 28.18 -16.91 3.24
CA PRO A 9 28.61 -18.13 3.92
C PRO A 9 28.43 -19.42 3.12
N ARG A 10 27.43 -19.49 2.23
CA ARG A 10 27.20 -20.58 1.29
C ARG A 10 27.15 -20.04 -0.13
N LYS A 11 27.80 -20.74 -1.06
CA LYS A 11 27.73 -20.41 -2.49
C LYS A 11 26.32 -20.70 -3.01
N VAL A 12 25.78 -19.78 -3.80
CA VAL A 12 24.41 -19.84 -4.32
C VAL A 12 24.44 -20.18 -5.81
N VAL A 13 23.53 -21.06 -6.22
CA VAL A 13 23.18 -21.31 -7.63
C VAL A 13 21.77 -20.78 -7.89
N CYS A 14 21.55 -20.24 -9.08
CA CYS A 14 20.24 -19.79 -9.54
C CYS A 14 19.67 -20.81 -10.53
N LEU A 15 18.50 -21.36 -10.23
CA LEU A 15 17.74 -22.26 -11.10
C LEU A 15 16.63 -21.44 -11.76
N ASP A 16 16.79 -21.14 -13.04
CA ASP A 16 15.86 -20.33 -13.82
C ASP A 16 15.81 -20.85 -15.28
N PRO A 17 14.65 -21.35 -15.76
CA PRO A 17 13.38 -21.50 -15.05
C PRO A 17 13.31 -22.80 -14.25
N VAL A 18 12.44 -22.82 -13.24
CA VAL A 18 11.86 -24.05 -12.65
C VAL A 18 10.37 -24.03 -12.92
N PHE A 19 9.81 -25.11 -13.47
CA PHE A 19 8.37 -25.27 -13.64
C PHE A 19 7.81 -26.18 -12.54
N ILE A 20 6.92 -25.63 -11.73
CA ILE A 20 6.21 -26.34 -10.66
C ILE A 20 4.91 -26.90 -11.26
N PRO A 21 4.74 -28.24 -11.33
CA PRO A 21 3.52 -28.85 -11.84
C PRO A 21 2.43 -28.82 -10.77
N MET A 22 1.26 -28.31 -11.13
CA MET A 22 0.06 -28.31 -10.30
C MET A 22 -0.79 -29.55 -10.54
N SER A 23 -1.65 -29.87 -9.58
CA SER A 23 -2.50 -31.06 -9.61
C SER A 23 -3.44 -31.11 -10.83
N ASP A 24 -3.82 -29.94 -11.35
CA ASP A 24 -4.66 -29.78 -12.55
C ASP A 24 -3.88 -29.88 -13.89
N GLY A 25 -2.55 -30.05 -13.83
CA GLY A 25 -1.67 -30.14 -14.99
C GLY A 25 -1.07 -28.79 -15.43
N THR A 26 -1.49 -27.68 -14.83
CA THR A 26 -0.91 -26.35 -15.07
C THR A 26 0.51 -26.28 -14.54
N ARG A 27 1.40 -25.58 -15.25
CA ARG A 27 2.78 -25.35 -14.81
C ARG A 27 3.00 -23.89 -14.45
N LEU A 28 3.47 -23.66 -13.23
CA LEU A 28 3.82 -22.33 -12.73
C LEU A 28 5.34 -22.15 -12.78
N ALA A 29 5.78 -21.02 -13.33
CA ALA A 29 7.18 -20.70 -13.50
C ALA A 29 7.76 -20.05 -12.23
N ALA A 30 8.96 -20.48 -11.87
CA ALA A 30 9.67 -20.01 -10.70
C ALA A 30 11.15 -19.78 -10.99
N THR A 31 11.76 -18.89 -10.21
CA THR A 31 13.20 -18.79 -10.03
C THR A 31 13.54 -19.28 -8.63
N ILE A 32 14.51 -20.20 -8.52
CA ILE A 32 14.98 -20.71 -7.23
C ILE A 32 16.45 -20.36 -7.03
N TRP A 33 16.76 -19.56 -6.00
CA TRP A 33 18.12 -19.37 -5.50
C TRP A 33 18.39 -20.40 -4.41
N LEU A 34 19.38 -21.27 -4.63
CA LEU A 34 19.63 -22.44 -3.81
C LEU A 34 21.11 -22.50 -3.38
N PRO A 35 21.42 -22.84 -2.11
CA PRO A 35 22.78 -23.17 -1.72
C PRO A 35 23.28 -24.38 -2.52
N GLU A 36 24.48 -24.29 -3.10
CA GLU A 36 25.05 -25.33 -3.99
C GLU A 36 25.15 -26.71 -3.31
N ASP A 37 25.34 -26.70 -1.99
CA ASP A 37 25.46 -27.88 -1.13
C ASP A 37 24.13 -28.30 -0.48
N ALA A 38 22.99 -27.77 -0.92
CA ALA A 38 21.68 -28.11 -0.36
C ALA A 38 21.27 -29.57 -0.59
N GLY A 39 21.84 -30.24 -1.59
CA GLY A 39 21.63 -31.68 -1.80
C GLY A 39 22.21 -32.56 -0.69
N ASP A 40 23.35 -32.14 -0.11
CA ASP A 40 24.00 -32.83 1.01
C ASP A 40 23.54 -32.27 2.37
N ARG A 41 23.19 -30.98 2.41
CA ARG A 41 22.75 -30.25 3.58
C ARG A 41 21.41 -29.53 3.30
N PRO A 42 20.28 -30.26 3.35
CA PRO A 42 18.96 -29.71 3.05
C PRO A 42 18.62 -28.47 3.86
N VAL A 43 17.90 -27.54 3.23
CA VAL A 43 17.59 -26.22 3.76
C VAL A 43 16.10 -25.93 3.74
N PRO A 44 15.57 -25.10 4.64
CA PRO A 44 14.22 -24.59 4.52
C PRO A 44 14.03 -23.72 3.28
N ALA A 45 12.80 -23.64 2.77
CA ALA A 45 12.44 -22.81 1.62
C ALA A 45 11.71 -21.53 2.05
N ILE A 46 11.93 -20.43 1.34
CA ILE A 46 11.22 -19.15 1.47
C ILE A 46 10.48 -18.91 0.17
N LEU A 47 9.16 -18.86 0.21
CA LEU A 47 8.28 -18.62 -0.93
C LEU A 47 7.91 -17.14 -1.02
N GLU A 48 7.96 -16.59 -2.23
CA GLU A 48 7.26 -15.37 -2.62
C GLU A 48 6.46 -15.63 -3.91
N LEU A 49 5.20 -15.23 -3.91
CA LEU A 49 4.22 -15.56 -4.96
C LEU A 49 3.45 -14.29 -5.36
N ILE A 50 3.69 -13.77 -6.57
CA ILE A 50 3.17 -12.47 -7.04
C ILE A 50 3.00 -12.43 -8.57
N PRO A 51 2.14 -11.53 -9.12
CA PRO A 51 1.90 -11.43 -10.57
C PRO A 51 2.91 -10.58 -11.35
N TYR A 52 3.94 -10.05 -10.70
CA TYR A 52 4.75 -8.95 -11.23
C TYR A 52 5.99 -9.37 -12.05
N ARG A 53 5.87 -10.46 -12.83
CA ARG A 53 6.86 -10.92 -13.83
C ARG A 53 8.31 -11.09 -13.32
N ARG A 54 8.72 -12.32 -13.00
CA ARG A 54 10.01 -12.59 -12.30
C ARG A 54 11.28 -12.17 -13.05
N ARG A 55 11.27 -12.16 -14.40
CA ARG A 55 12.47 -11.95 -15.24
C ARG A 55 12.68 -10.52 -15.71
N ASP A 56 11.62 -9.73 -15.77
CA ASP A 56 11.63 -8.40 -16.38
C ASP A 56 10.82 -7.33 -15.62
N GLY A 57 10.09 -7.74 -14.57
CA GLY A 57 9.41 -6.86 -13.62
C GLY A 57 10.15 -6.82 -12.28
N THR A 58 9.98 -7.82 -11.42
CA THR A 58 10.50 -7.77 -10.04
C THR A 58 12.00 -8.03 -9.90
N VAL A 59 12.68 -8.42 -10.99
CA VAL A 59 14.08 -8.85 -10.91
C VAL A 59 15.04 -7.81 -10.33
N PHE A 60 14.75 -6.51 -10.51
CA PHE A 60 15.54 -5.40 -9.94
C PHE A 60 15.57 -5.42 -8.41
N ARG A 61 14.54 -5.97 -7.80
CA ARG A 61 14.38 -6.13 -6.36
C ARG A 61 14.77 -7.54 -5.91
N ASP A 62 14.33 -8.55 -6.65
CA ASP A 62 14.56 -9.97 -6.33
C ASP A 62 16.06 -10.29 -6.22
N MET A 63 16.87 -9.77 -7.15
CA MET A 63 18.33 -9.97 -7.15
C MET A 63 19.06 -9.31 -5.99
N LYS A 64 18.44 -8.33 -5.31
CA LYS A 64 19.02 -7.66 -4.13
C LYS A 64 18.72 -8.41 -2.82
N MET A 65 17.72 -9.30 -2.81
CA MET A 65 17.26 -9.97 -1.58
C MET A 65 17.42 -11.50 -1.59
N HIS A 66 16.97 -12.19 -2.64
CA HIS A 66 16.89 -13.64 -2.62
C HIS A 66 18.26 -14.32 -2.65
N PRO A 67 19.26 -13.85 -3.43
CA PRO A 67 20.61 -14.39 -3.35
C PRO A 67 21.24 -14.21 -1.97
N TYR A 68 20.96 -13.08 -1.29
CA TYR A 68 21.45 -12.83 0.07
C TYR A 68 20.88 -13.87 1.04
N VAL A 69 19.55 -14.00 1.10
CA VAL A 69 18.88 -14.95 2.00
C VAL A 69 19.31 -16.39 1.67
N ALA A 70 19.43 -16.73 0.39
CA ALA A 70 19.92 -18.05 -0.02
C ALA A 70 21.36 -18.31 0.44
N GLY A 71 22.25 -17.33 0.29
CA GLY A 71 23.63 -17.40 0.75
C GLY A 71 23.77 -17.59 2.28
N HIS A 72 22.72 -17.29 3.04
CA HIS A 72 22.65 -17.50 4.49
C HIS A 72 21.99 -18.83 4.92
N GLY A 73 21.68 -19.72 3.97
CA GLY A 73 21.29 -21.12 4.25
C GLY A 73 19.82 -21.44 3.99
N PHE A 74 19.17 -20.73 3.07
CA PHE A 74 17.76 -20.96 2.69
C PHE A 74 17.64 -21.23 1.20
N ALA A 75 16.60 -21.90 0.74
CA ALA A 75 16.20 -21.85 -0.66
C ALA A 75 15.19 -20.70 -0.83
N CYS A 76 15.42 -19.77 -1.75
CA CYS A 76 14.42 -18.74 -2.06
C CYS A 76 13.71 -19.09 -3.36
N CYS A 77 12.39 -19.19 -3.35
CA CYS A 77 11.55 -19.52 -4.49
C CYS A 77 10.63 -18.34 -4.79
N ARG A 78 10.84 -17.69 -5.93
CA ARG A 78 9.97 -16.63 -6.45
C ARG A 78 9.14 -17.20 -7.59
N VAL A 79 7.82 -17.19 -7.45
CA VAL A 79 6.88 -17.78 -8.42
C VAL A 79 6.08 -16.68 -9.13
N ASP A 80 5.92 -16.77 -10.45
CA ASP A 80 4.86 -16.03 -11.17
C ASP A 80 3.53 -16.74 -10.91
N ILE A 81 2.51 -16.06 -10.39
CA ILE A 81 1.20 -16.71 -10.21
C ILE A 81 0.59 -17.13 -11.55
N ARG A 82 -0.36 -18.06 -11.49
CA ARG A 82 -1.14 -18.50 -12.65
C ARG A 82 -1.59 -17.32 -13.51
N GLY A 83 -1.36 -17.43 -14.81
CA GLY A 83 -1.69 -16.39 -15.79
C GLY A 83 -0.81 -15.14 -15.79
N SER A 84 0.25 -15.09 -15.00
CA SER A 84 1.23 -13.99 -15.00
C SER A 84 2.62 -14.47 -15.44
N GLY A 85 3.44 -13.54 -15.94
CA GLY A 85 4.81 -13.83 -16.39
C GLY A 85 4.88 -15.08 -17.27
N ASP A 86 5.71 -16.05 -16.87
CA ASP A 86 5.94 -17.29 -17.63
C ASP A 86 4.99 -18.45 -17.24
N SER A 87 4.10 -18.25 -16.26
CA SER A 87 3.19 -19.28 -15.75
C SER A 87 1.97 -19.53 -16.64
N GLU A 88 1.55 -20.78 -16.79
CA GLU A 88 0.35 -21.11 -17.58
C GLU A 88 -0.96 -20.57 -16.95
N GLY A 89 -2.04 -20.57 -17.74
CA GLY A 89 -3.39 -20.17 -17.31
C GLY A 89 -3.68 -18.68 -17.45
N VAL A 90 -4.70 -18.23 -16.70
CA VAL A 90 -5.23 -16.86 -16.70
C VAL A 90 -5.39 -16.33 -15.27
N LEU A 91 -5.23 -15.02 -15.09
CA LEU A 91 -5.42 -14.32 -13.82
C LEU A 91 -6.68 -13.44 -13.94
N PRO A 92 -7.84 -13.88 -13.41
CA PRO A 92 -9.10 -13.18 -13.63
C PRO A 92 -9.32 -11.99 -12.69
N ASP A 93 -8.69 -12.00 -11.51
CA ASP A 93 -8.87 -11.03 -10.42
C ASP A 93 -7.76 -11.22 -9.38
N GLU A 94 -7.76 -10.42 -8.32
CA GLU A 94 -6.80 -10.46 -7.23
C GLU A 94 -7.23 -11.33 -6.04
N TYR A 95 -6.28 -12.11 -5.52
CA TYR A 95 -6.45 -12.98 -4.34
C TYR A 95 -7.62 -13.95 -4.49
N THR A 96 -7.59 -14.71 -5.59
CA THR A 96 -8.62 -15.69 -5.92
C THR A 96 -8.47 -16.97 -5.09
N GLU A 97 -9.54 -17.76 -4.96
CA GLU A 97 -9.43 -19.09 -4.33
C GLU A 97 -8.39 -19.98 -5.03
N GLN A 98 -8.30 -19.91 -6.36
CA GLN A 98 -7.31 -20.64 -7.13
C GLN A 98 -5.88 -20.24 -6.76
N GLU A 99 -5.63 -18.95 -6.51
CA GLU A 99 -4.32 -18.47 -6.08
C GLU A 99 -3.93 -19.05 -4.70
N PHE A 100 -4.89 -19.16 -3.78
CA PHE A 100 -4.66 -19.74 -2.46
C PHE A 100 -4.40 -21.26 -2.52
N ASP A 101 -5.14 -21.96 -3.39
CA ASP A 101 -4.97 -23.39 -3.61
C ASP A 101 -3.61 -23.68 -4.27
N ASP A 102 -3.24 -22.93 -5.31
CA ASP A 102 -1.93 -23.01 -5.96
C ASP A 102 -0.81 -22.77 -4.94
N ALA A 103 -0.94 -21.77 -4.07
CA ALA A 103 0.05 -21.50 -3.02
C ALA A 103 0.21 -22.68 -2.04
N CYS A 104 -0.89 -23.31 -1.62
CA CYS A 104 -0.84 -24.49 -0.75
C CYS A 104 -0.15 -25.68 -1.43
N GLU A 105 -0.40 -25.91 -2.73
CA GLU A 105 0.25 -26.95 -3.51
C GLU A 105 1.75 -26.66 -3.70
N ILE A 106 2.13 -25.42 -4.00
CA ILE A 106 3.54 -25.00 -4.12
C ILE A 106 4.28 -25.22 -2.80
N ILE A 107 3.67 -24.87 -1.66
CA ILE A 107 4.25 -25.09 -0.33
C ILE A 107 4.51 -26.58 -0.09
N ALA A 108 3.54 -27.44 -0.44
CA ALA A 108 3.72 -28.89 -0.35
C ALA A 108 4.81 -29.41 -1.29
N TRP A 109 4.87 -28.90 -2.52
CA TRP A 109 5.88 -29.25 -3.52
C TRP A 109 7.28 -28.85 -3.05
N LEU A 110 7.47 -27.64 -2.53
CA LEU A 110 8.74 -27.14 -1.98
C LEU A 110 9.21 -27.99 -0.80
N ALA A 111 8.30 -28.36 0.09
CA ALA A 111 8.61 -29.20 1.24
C ALA A 111 9.06 -30.63 0.85
N ALA A 112 8.64 -31.11 -0.32
CA ALA A 112 8.95 -32.46 -0.80
C ALA A 112 10.25 -32.56 -1.60
N GLN A 113 10.91 -31.44 -1.93
CA GLN A 113 12.15 -31.46 -2.72
C GLN A 113 13.30 -32.09 -1.94
N SER A 114 14.22 -32.78 -2.63
CA SER A 114 15.34 -33.48 -1.99
C SER A 114 16.33 -32.54 -1.28
N TRP A 115 16.40 -31.27 -1.71
CA TRP A 115 17.21 -30.22 -1.09
C TRP A 115 16.49 -29.50 0.05
N SER A 116 15.21 -29.82 0.31
CA SER A 116 14.38 -29.14 1.30
C SER A 116 14.45 -29.82 2.66
N SER A 117 14.46 -29.03 3.74
CA SER A 117 14.30 -29.55 5.11
C SER A 117 12.85 -29.90 5.45
N GLY A 118 11.89 -29.61 4.57
CA GLY A 118 10.46 -29.78 4.79
C GLY A 118 9.76 -28.58 5.46
N SER A 119 10.53 -27.59 5.93
CA SER A 119 10.00 -26.32 6.45
C SER A 119 9.95 -25.25 5.36
N VAL A 120 8.82 -24.56 5.27
CA VAL A 120 8.61 -23.44 4.34
C VAL A 120 8.26 -22.18 5.12
N GLY A 121 8.87 -21.06 4.78
CA GLY A 121 8.44 -19.72 5.16
C GLY A 121 7.84 -18.99 3.95
N MET A 122 7.05 -17.95 4.18
CA MET A 122 6.52 -17.13 3.09
C MET A 122 6.73 -15.64 3.34
N THR A 123 7.03 -14.87 2.30
CA THR A 123 7.26 -13.43 2.39
C THR A 123 6.77 -12.70 1.15
N GLY A 124 6.55 -11.40 1.31
CA GLY A 124 6.28 -10.49 0.21
C GLY A 124 5.87 -9.12 0.72
N ILE A 125 5.97 -8.14 -0.17
CA ILE A 125 5.45 -6.79 0.00
C ILE A 125 4.15 -6.65 -0.79
N SER A 126 3.21 -5.81 -0.33
CA SER A 126 1.96 -5.57 -1.05
C SER A 126 1.21 -6.88 -1.23
N TRP A 127 0.81 -7.21 -2.47
CA TRP A 127 0.25 -8.50 -2.86
C TRP A 127 0.91 -9.72 -2.21
N GLY A 128 2.24 -9.78 -2.17
CA GLY A 128 2.92 -10.91 -1.53
C GLY A 128 2.72 -10.94 -0.01
N GLY A 129 2.53 -9.79 0.63
CA GLY A 129 2.18 -9.66 2.04
C GLY A 129 0.72 -10.07 2.33
N PHE A 130 -0.22 -9.58 1.52
CA PHE A 130 -1.64 -10.00 1.57
C PHE A 130 -1.76 -11.52 1.40
N ASN A 131 -1.15 -12.04 0.33
CA ASN A 131 -1.15 -13.47 0.01
C ASN A 131 -0.54 -14.29 1.15
N ALA A 132 0.57 -13.84 1.76
CA ALA A 132 1.19 -14.56 2.87
C ALA A 132 0.26 -14.68 4.10
N LEU A 133 -0.50 -13.63 4.42
CA LEU A 133 -1.50 -13.66 5.49
C LEU A 133 -2.66 -14.60 5.15
N GLN A 134 -3.19 -14.50 3.92
CA GLN A 134 -4.32 -15.31 3.46
C GLN A 134 -3.97 -16.81 3.41
N VAL A 135 -2.79 -17.15 2.89
CA VAL A 135 -2.29 -18.54 2.85
C VAL A 135 -1.98 -19.06 4.25
N ALA A 136 -1.45 -18.22 5.15
CA ALA A 136 -1.25 -18.62 6.55
C ALA A 136 -2.57 -19.02 7.23
N ALA A 137 -3.68 -18.34 6.91
CA ALA A 137 -5.01 -18.69 7.41
C ALA A 137 -5.52 -20.05 6.88
N ARG A 138 -4.98 -20.55 5.74
CA ARG A 138 -5.27 -21.90 5.20
C ARG A 138 -4.50 -23.01 5.92
N GLN A 139 -3.50 -22.67 6.73
CA GLN A 139 -2.69 -23.59 7.53
C GLN A 139 -2.04 -24.74 6.73
N PRO A 140 -1.37 -24.49 5.58
CA PRO A 140 -0.65 -25.55 4.87
C PRO A 140 0.44 -26.14 5.79
N PRO A 141 0.52 -27.48 5.97
CA PRO A 141 1.30 -28.07 7.05
C PRO A 141 2.80 -27.73 7.07
N ALA A 142 3.40 -27.48 5.90
CA ALA A 142 4.81 -27.16 5.78
C ALA A 142 5.13 -25.68 6.03
N LEU A 143 4.14 -24.78 6.01
CA LEU A 143 4.35 -23.36 6.29
C LEU A 143 4.53 -23.15 7.80
N LYS A 144 5.67 -22.59 8.21
CA LYS A 144 6.06 -22.48 9.62
C LYS A 144 6.19 -21.05 10.12
N ALA A 145 6.35 -20.05 9.27
CA ALA A 145 6.36 -18.63 9.63
C ALA A 145 6.20 -17.75 8.39
N ILE A 146 5.77 -16.49 8.59
CA ILE A 146 5.70 -15.48 7.52
C ILE A 146 6.35 -14.16 7.92
N ILE A 147 6.79 -13.40 6.91
CA ILE A 147 7.07 -11.96 7.01
C ILE A 147 6.17 -11.26 5.99
N ALA A 148 5.17 -10.52 6.45
CA ALA A 148 4.19 -9.81 5.63
C ALA A 148 4.49 -8.31 5.68
N LEU A 149 4.79 -7.70 4.52
CA LEU A 149 5.18 -6.31 4.42
C LEU A 149 4.14 -5.48 3.66
N CYS A 150 3.87 -4.26 4.13
CA CYS A 150 3.09 -3.22 3.46
C CYS A 150 1.81 -3.78 2.82
N CYS A 151 0.99 -4.45 3.62
CA CYS A 151 -0.23 -5.12 3.20
C CYS A 151 -1.33 -4.93 4.25
N SER A 152 -2.59 -5.13 3.86
CA SER A 152 -3.73 -5.03 4.79
C SER A 152 -4.23 -6.39 5.28
N ASP A 153 -4.79 -6.40 6.48
CA ASP A 153 -5.63 -7.47 7.03
C ASP A 153 -7.11 -7.36 6.61
N ASP A 154 -7.52 -6.21 6.05
CA ASP A 154 -8.88 -5.92 5.57
C ASP A 154 -8.91 -5.23 4.20
N ARG A 155 -9.25 -5.97 3.14
CA ARG A 155 -9.25 -5.50 1.75
C ARG A 155 -10.23 -4.35 1.45
N TYR A 156 -11.21 -4.08 2.31
CA TYR A 156 -12.13 -2.95 2.10
C TYR A 156 -11.70 -1.68 2.84
N ALA A 157 -11.02 -1.82 3.99
CA ALA A 157 -10.87 -0.71 4.92
C ALA A 157 -9.77 0.27 4.49
N ASP A 158 -8.68 -0.23 3.90
CA ASP A 158 -7.48 0.53 3.55
C ASP A 158 -6.65 -0.11 2.41
N ASP A 159 -7.29 -0.92 1.57
CA ASP A 159 -6.72 -1.31 0.27
C ASP A 159 -6.88 -0.19 -0.78
N VAL A 160 -6.38 -0.39 -1.99
CA VAL A 160 -6.41 0.62 -3.08
C VAL A 160 -7.82 1.00 -3.56
N HIS A 161 -8.86 0.30 -3.10
CA HIS A 161 -10.24 0.46 -3.59
C HIS A 161 -11.05 1.46 -2.77
N TYR A 162 -11.11 1.24 -1.45
CA TYR A 162 -11.93 2.02 -0.53
C TYR A 162 -11.14 2.40 0.72
N PHE A 163 -11.40 3.61 1.22
CA PHE A 163 -10.88 4.08 2.50
C PHE A 163 -11.98 4.84 3.24
N GLY A 164 -12.29 4.40 4.47
CA GLY A 164 -13.38 4.97 5.27
C GLY A 164 -14.77 4.91 4.61
N GLY A 165 -14.99 3.99 3.66
CA GLY A 165 -16.22 3.88 2.87
C GLY A 165 -16.33 4.87 1.70
N CYS A 166 -15.22 5.51 1.31
CA CYS A 166 -15.13 6.35 0.12
C CYS A 166 -14.36 5.62 -0.98
N LEU A 167 -14.76 5.79 -2.24
CA LEU A 167 -14.03 5.27 -3.40
C LEU A 167 -12.72 6.05 -3.60
N LEU A 168 -11.60 5.33 -3.74
CA LEU A 168 -10.29 5.88 -4.06
C LEU A 168 -10.10 6.01 -5.57
N THR A 169 -9.39 7.04 -6.02
CA THR A 169 -8.94 7.11 -7.43
C THR A 169 -7.88 6.06 -7.76
N GLU A 170 -7.19 5.53 -6.75
CA GLU A 170 -6.20 4.47 -6.89
C GLU A 170 -6.82 3.17 -7.44
N ASP A 171 -8.12 2.92 -7.25
CA ASP A 171 -8.84 1.77 -7.85
C ASP A 171 -8.65 1.70 -9.37
N GLY A 172 -8.97 2.81 -10.05
CA GLY A 172 -8.82 2.92 -11.51
C GLY A 172 -7.37 2.89 -11.95
N MET A 173 -6.47 3.53 -11.20
CA MET A 173 -5.03 3.55 -11.50
C MET A 173 -4.42 2.14 -11.40
N TRP A 174 -4.79 1.39 -10.37
CA TRP A 174 -4.35 0.01 -10.16
C TRP A 174 -4.92 -0.92 -11.24
N SER A 175 -6.22 -0.83 -11.56
CA SER A 175 -6.80 -1.63 -12.65
C SER A 175 -6.14 -1.32 -14.00
N SER A 176 -5.74 -0.07 -14.26
CA SER A 176 -5.06 0.33 -15.48
C SER A 176 -3.67 -0.31 -15.60
N LEU A 177 -2.92 -0.39 -14.51
CA LEU A 177 -1.64 -1.11 -14.46
C LEU A 177 -1.83 -2.61 -14.73
N MET A 178 -2.80 -3.24 -14.05
CA MET A 178 -3.04 -4.68 -14.19
C MET A 178 -3.50 -5.05 -15.60
N LEU A 179 -4.28 -4.19 -16.26
CA LEU A 179 -4.64 -4.34 -17.68
C LEU A 179 -3.40 -4.38 -18.59
N ALA A 180 -2.49 -3.40 -18.46
CA ALA A 180 -1.29 -3.34 -19.29
C ALA A 180 -0.33 -4.49 -18.98
N MET A 181 -0.07 -4.77 -17.69
CA MET A 181 0.88 -5.79 -17.28
C MET A 181 0.43 -7.21 -17.64
N GLY A 182 -0.86 -7.51 -17.44
CA GLY A 182 -1.45 -8.80 -17.81
C GLY A 182 -1.46 -9.06 -19.32
N ALA A 183 -1.33 -8.02 -20.14
CA ALA A 183 -1.28 -8.11 -21.59
C ALA A 183 0.13 -8.35 -22.15
N LEU A 184 1.19 -8.31 -21.31
CA LEU A 184 2.55 -8.64 -21.74
C LEU A 184 2.69 -10.16 -21.95
N PRO A 185 3.43 -10.61 -22.98
CA PRO A 185 3.58 -12.04 -23.27
C PRO A 185 4.43 -12.76 -22.20
N PRO A 186 4.29 -14.09 -22.04
CA PRO A 186 5.34 -14.90 -21.43
C PRO A 186 6.63 -14.82 -22.27
N ASP A 187 7.80 -15.01 -21.64
CA ASP A 187 9.10 -14.91 -22.32
C ASP A 187 9.31 -16.06 -23.32
N PRO A 188 9.45 -15.79 -24.64
CA PRO A 188 9.72 -16.83 -25.63
C PRO A 188 11.01 -17.61 -25.38
N GLN A 189 11.99 -17.01 -24.69
CA GLN A 189 13.22 -17.68 -24.30
C GLN A 189 12.97 -18.79 -23.26
N ILE A 190 11.82 -18.76 -22.57
CA ILE A 190 11.46 -19.69 -21.50
C ILE A 190 10.43 -20.72 -21.97
N VAL A 191 9.33 -20.26 -22.58
CA VAL A 191 8.21 -21.15 -22.93
C VAL A 191 8.26 -21.65 -24.39
N GLY A 192 9.24 -21.19 -25.18
CA GLY A 192 9.43 -21.59 -26.58
C GLY A 192 8.19 -21.29 -27.43
N ASP A 193 7.92 -22.14 -28.42
CA ASP A 193 6.84 -21.93 -29.42
C ASP A 193 5.44 -21.74 -28.83
N ARG A 194 5.22 -22.13 -27.57
CA ARG A 194 3.93 -21.98 -26.87
C ARG A 194 3.61 -20.54 -26.46
N TRP A 195 4.58 -19.63 -26.49
CA TRP A 195 4.42 -18.28 -25.98
C TRP A 195 3.23 -17.54 -26.61
N ARG A 196 3.00 -17.74 -27.92
CA ARG A 196 1.90 -17.09 -28.66
C ARG A 196 0.52 -17.60 -28.25
N ASP A 197 0.39 -18.91 -28.06
CA ASP A 197 -0.90 -19.51 -27.68
C ASP A 197 -1.28 -19.08 -26.25
N MET A 198 -0.31 -19.13 -25.33
CA MET A 198 -0.49 -18.65 -23.95
C MET A 198 -0.81 -17.16 -23.91
N TRP A 199 -0.12 -16.35 -24.72
CA TRP A 199 -0.37 -14.92 -24.80
C TRP A 199 -1.78 -14.61 -25.32
N ARG A 200 -2.21 -15.28 -26.41
CA ARG A 200 -3.55 -15.12 -26.97
C ARG A 200 -4.64 -15.48 -25.99
N GLU A 201 -4.50 -16.61 -25.28
CA GLU A 201 -5.44 -17.04 -24.24
C GLU A 201 -5.63 -15.94 -23.17
N ARG A 202 -4.53 -15.36 -22.68
CA ARG A 202 -4.58 -14.28 -21.69
C ARG A 202 -5.26 -13.03 -22.23
N LEU A 203 -4.89 -12.57 -23.43
CA LEU A 203 -5.50 -11.39 -24.07
C LEU A 203 -7.02 -11.55 -24.24
N GLU A 204 -7.46 -12.75 -24.64
CA GLU A 204 -8.89 -13.08 -24.79
C GLU A 204 -9.62 -13.18 -23.44
N ALA A 205 -8.91 -13.45 -22.33
CA ALA A 205 -9.46 -13.49 -20.98
C ALA A 205 -9.39 -12.14 -20.23
N THR A 206 -8.56 -11.18 -20.67
CA THR A 206 -8.35 -9.91 -19.98
C THR A 206 -9.63 -9.10 -19.81
N THR A 207 -9.87 -8.60 -18.59
CA THR A 207 -10.97 -7.70 -18.23
C THR A 207 -10.45 -6.54 -17.38
N CYS A 208 -11.21 -5.44 -17.33
CA CYS A 208 -10.93 -4.34 -16.41
C CYS A 208 -11.47 -4.69 -15.02
N TRP A 209 -10.59 -4.77 -14.02
CA TRP A 209 -10.95 -5.21 -12.69
C TRP A 209 -11.75 -4.16 -11.90
N SER A 210 -11.59 -2.86 -12.19
CA SER A 210 -12.47 -1.81 -11.67
C SER A 210 -13.96 -2.05 -11.98
N SER A 211 -14.28 -2.74 -13.08
CA SER A 211 -15.64 -3.18 -13.41
C SER A 211 -16.28 -3.99 -12.27
N THR A 212 -15.48 -4.85 -11.64
CA THR A 212 -15.88 -5.70 -10.52
C THR A 212 -15.82 -4.90 -9.22
N TRP A 213 -14.69 -4.26 -8.92
CA TRP A 213 -14.44 -3.61 -7.63
C TRP A 213 -15.41 -2.47 -7.34
N MET A 214 -15.75 -1.66 -8.35
CA MET A 214 -16.71 -0.57 -8.23
C MET A 214 -18.16 -1.05 -8.08
N ARG A 215 -18.47 -2.33 -8.34
CA ARG A 215 -19.78 -2.92 -8.04
C ARG A 215 -19.90 -3.40 -6.59
N HIS A 216 -18.77 -3.55 -5.90
CA HIS A 216 -18.71 -3.96 -4.49
C HIS A 216 -18.46 -2.74 -3.59
N GLN A 217 -19.36 -1.75 -3.62
CA GLN A 217 -19.23 -0.49 -2.86
C GLN A 217 -19.43 -0.65 -1.35
N ARG A 218 -19.94 -1.79 -0.89
CA ARG A 218 -20.09 -2.15 0.53
C ARG A 218 -19.05 -3.21 0.90
N ARG A 219 -18.75 -3.34 2.20
CA ARG A 219 -17.92 -4.44 2.74
C ARG A 219 -18.68 -5.77 2.76
N ASP A 220 -18.98 -6.29 1.58
CA ASP A 220 -19.74 -7.52 1.37
C ASP A 220 -18.86 -8.79 1.34
N ALA A 221 -19.42 -9.91 0.89
CA ALA A 221 -18.73 -11.19 0.82
C ALA A 221 -17.51 -11.20 -0.11
N TYR A 222 -17.45 -10.31 -1.11
CA TYR A 222 -16.31 -10.22 -2.01
C TYR A 222 -15.06 -9.78 -1.24
N TRP A 223 -15.16 -8.70 -0.47
CA TRP A 223 -14.03 -8.19 0.33
C TRP A 223 -13.69 -9.11 1.50
N LYS A 224 -14.71 -9.58 2.23
CA LYS A 224 -14.53 -10.46 3.40
C LYS A 224 -13.74 -11.73 3.08
N ARG A 225 -13.90 -12.29 1.87
CA ARG A 225 -13.17 -13.50 1.44
C ARG A 225 -11.65 -13.32 1.50
N GLY A 226 -11.15 -12.14 1.11
CA GLY A 226 -9.72 -11.84 1.08
C GLY A 226 -9.19 -11.13 2.34
N SER A 227 -10.03 -10.91 3.35
CA SER A 227 -9.66 -10.23 4.60
C SER A 227 -9.39 -11.24 5.71
N VAL A 228 -8.17 -11.24 6.27
CA VAL A 228 -7.82 -12.16 7.38
C VAL A 228 -8.35 -11.69 8.73
N CYS A 229 -8.74 -10.41 8.85
CA CYS A 229 -9.37 -9.87 10.05
C CYS A 229 -10.72 -10.54 10.41
N GLU A 230 -11.31 -11.29 9.48
CA GLU A 230 -12.52 -12.09 9.74
C GLU A 230 -12.28 -13.17 10.81
N ASP A 231 -11.07 -13.74 10.87
CA ASP A 231 -10.71 -14.75 11.88
C ASP A 231 -9.19 -14.90 12.01
N PHE A 232 -8.57 -14.07 12.85
CA PHE A 232 -7.15 -14.16 13.16
C PHE A 232 -6.73 -15.50 13.79
N ALA A 233 -7.65 -16.25 14.42
CA ALA A 233 -7.32 -17.53 15.04
C ALA A 233 -6.98 -18.63 14.02
N LYS A 234 -7.28 -18.40 12.74
CA LYS A 234 -6.82 -19.26 11.64
C LYS A 234 -5.32 -19.16 11.38
N ILE A 235 -4.66 -18.08 11.79
CA ILE A 235 -3.22 -17.92 11.64
C ILE A 235 -2.54 -18.43 12.91
N LYS A 236 -1.98 -19.65 12.82
CA LYS A 236 -1.36 -20.37 13.96
C LYS A 236 0.17 -20.34 13.95
N ILE A 237 0.75 -19.75 12.92
CA ILE A 237 2.19 -19.65 12.73
C ILE A 237 2.69 -18.26 13.12
N PRO A 238 3.98 -18.12 13.45
CA PRO A 238 4.63 -16.84 13.66
C PRO A 238 4.44 -15.85 12.51
N VAL A 239 4.13 -14.60 12.85
CA VAL A 239 3.97 -13.49 11.90
C VAL A 239 4.88 -12.32 12.24
N TYR A 240 5.72 -11.89 11.30
CA TYR A 240 6.38 -10.59 11.37
C TYR A 240 5.69 -9.63 10.42
N ALA A 241 4.93 -8.67 10.96
CA ALA A 241 4.23 -7.64 10.19
C ALA A 241 5.10 -6.37 10.09
N ILE A 242 5.30 -5.86 8.88
CA ILE A 242 6.18 -4.72 8.61
C ILE A 242 5.47 -3.70 7.71
N SER A 243 5.63 -2.41 7.95
CA SER A 243 5.17 -1.35 7.04
C SER A 243 6.01 -0.08 7.23
N GLY A 244 5.63 1.03 6.59
CA GLY A 244 6.25 2.34 6.72
C GLY A 244 5.20 3.44 6.94
N TRP A 245 5.55 4.55 7.60
CA TRP A 245 4.60 5.63 7.86
C TRP A 245 4.13 6.39 6.62
N ASP A 246 4.97 6.43 5.59
CA ASP A 246 4.62 7.05 4.30
C ASP A 246 4.02 6.00 3.33
N ASP A 247 3.67 4.81 3.85
CA ASP A 247 2.92 3.75 3.17
C ASP A 247 1.45 3.74 3.63
N THR A 248 0.54 3.31 2.74
CA THR A 248 -0.90 3.26 3.04
C THR A 248 -1.31 2.11 3.96
N TYR A 249 -0.49 1.08 4.09
CA TYR A 249 -0.84 -0.14 4.83
C TYR A 249 -0.30 -0.16 6.27
N SER A 250 0.20 0.98 6.77
CA SER A 250 0.77 1.09 8.12
C SER A 250 -0.22 0.74 9.24
N ASN A 251 -1.52 0.94 8.99
CA ASN A 251 -2.58 0.64 9.95
C ASN A 251 -2.74 -0.87 10.24
N ALA A 252 -2.34 -1.74 9.31
CA ALA A 252 -2.53 -3.18 9.46
C ALA A 252 -1.61 -3.79 10.52
N VAL A 253 -0.39 -3.26 10.67
CA VAL A 253 0.59 -3.76 11.65
C VAL A 253 0.02 -3.76 13.08
N PRO A 254 -0.44 -2.62 13.65
CA PRO A 254 -1.04 -2.61 14.97
C PRO A 254 -2.30 -3.50 15.08
N ARG A 255 -3.15 -3.58 14.05
CA ARG A 255 -4.33 -4.48 14.06
C ARG A 255 -3.94 -5.96 14.13
N LEU A 256 -2.93 -6.38 13.38
CA LEU A 256 -2.37 -7.74 13.45
C LEU A 256 -1.75 -8.04 14.82
N LEU A 257 -1.02 -7.07 15.39
CA LEU A 257 -0.44 -7.18 16.73
C LEU A 257 -1.46 -7.15 17.87
N GLU A 258 -2.68 -6.71 17.62
CA GLU A 258 -3.78 -6.84 18.57
C GLU A 258 -4.50 -8.18 18.36
N GLY A 259 -4.89 -8.49 17.12
CA GLY A 259 -5.78 -9.60 16.78
C GLY A 259 -5.18 -11.01 16.80
N LEU A 260 -3.91 -11.18 16.43
CA LEU A 260 -3.24 -12.48 16.50
C LEU A 260 -3.07 -12.96 17.97
N THR A 261 -2.71 -14.23 18.18
CA THR A 261 -2.39 -14.72 19.55
C THR A 261 -1.12 -15.55 19.62
N GLY A 262 -0.63 -16.02 18.46
CA GLY A 262 0.65 -16.72 18.35
C GLY A 262 1.86 -15.77 18.44
N PRO A 263 3.08 -16.31 18.28
CA PRO A 263 4.28 -15.51 18.19
C PRO A 263 4.15 -14.46 17.09
N ARG A 264 4.41 -13.19 17.41
CA ARG A 264 4.27 -12.10 16.46
C ARG A 264 5.22 -10.96 16.77
N LYS A 265 5.59 -10.22 15.73
CA LYS A 265 6.43 -9.03 15.84
C LYS A 265 5.96 -7.99 14.84
N GLY A 266 6.05 -6.71 15.21
CA GLY A 266 5.69 -5.59 14.36
C GLY A 266 6.86 -4.64 14.17
N LEU A 267 7.01 -4.11 12.97
CA LEU A 267 7.98 -3.07 12.65
C LEU A 267 7.36 -2.02 11.74
N VAL A 268 7.38 -0.76 12.16
CA VAL A 268 7.05 0.35 11.25
C VAL A 268 8.18 1.35 11.22
N GLY A 269 8.71 1.60 10.03
CA GLY A 269 9.74 2.61 9.76
C GLY A 269 9.17 3.86 9.11
N PRO A 270 10.02 4.82 8.69
CA PRO A 270 9.59 6.01 7.97
C PRO A 270 9.40 5.80 6.46
N TRP A 271 9.38 4.55 5.99
CA TRP A 271 9.46 4.22 4.56
C TRP A 271 8.14 4.45 3.83
N THR A 272 8.21 4.58 2.50
CA THR A 272 7.08 4.37 1.58
C THR A 272 6.85 2.88 1.33
N HIS A 273 6.14 2.55 0.25
CA HIS A 273 5.86 1.20 -0.22
C HIS A 273 7.10 0.45 -0.76
N VAL A 274 8.11 0.27 0.09
CA VAL A 274 9.40 -0.37 -0.23
C VAL A 274 9.89 -1.29 0.89
N TYR A 275 10.85 -2.15 0.58
CA TYR A 275 11.52 -2.95 1.61
C TYR A 275 12.43 -2.09 2.50
N PRO A 276 12.50 -2.36 3.82
CA PRO A 276 13.26 -1.53 4.75
C PRO A 276 14.78 -1.43 4.50
N PHE A 277 15.37 -2.38 3.77
CA PHE A 277 16.79 -2.35 3.40
C PHE A 277 17.10 -1.36 2.26
N LEU A 278 16.08 -0.88 1.54
CA LEU A 278 16.22 0.19 0.56
C LEU A 278 16.16 1.56 1.27
N GLY A 279 15.28 1.70 2.26
CA GLY A 279 15.17 2.90 3.10
C GLY A 279 14.78 4.13 2.31
N ASN A 280 13.56 4.17 1.81
CA ASN A 280 13.06 5.27 1.01
C ASN A 280 11.69 5.75 1.55
N PRO A 281 11.61 6.92 2.22
CA PRO A 281 12.70 7.71 2.76
C PRO A 281 13.55 6.91 3.77
N GLY A 282 14.79 7.32 3.97
CA GLY A 282 15.66 6.73 4.99
C GLY A 282 15.16 6.91 6.44
N PRO A 283 15.78 6.20 7.39
CA PRO A 283 16.99 5.40 7.18
C PRO A 283 16.70 3.98 6.67
N ALA A 284 17.63 3.44 5.87
CA ALA A 284 17.67 2.02 5.55
C ALA A 284 18.19 1.23 6.75
N ILE A 285 17.61 0.06 7.01
CA ILE A 285 18.02 -0.84 8.11
C ILE A 285 18.46 -2.21 7.60
N GLY A 286 19.17 -2.95 8.45
CA GLY A 286 19.57 -4.34 8.26
C GLY A 286 18.41 -5.34 8.25
N TYR A 287 17.42 -5.12 7.39
CA TYR A 287 16.22 -5.95 7.30
C TYR A 287 16.53 -7.37 6.83
N LEU A 288 17.45 -7.56 5.87
CA LEU A 288 17.79 -8.92 5.42
C LEU A 288 18.44 -9.73 6.54
N GLN A 289 19.22 -9.08 7.42
CA GLN A 289 19.78 -9.68 8.62
C GLN A 289 18.68 -10.08 9.61
N GLU A 290 17.71 -9.20 9.86
CA GLU A 290 16.55 -9.50 10.72
C GLU A 290 15.69 -10.63 10.14
N ALA A 291 15.45 -10.64 8.83
CA ALA A 291 14.73 -11.72 8.15
C ALA A 291 15.45 -13.05 8.29
N VAL A 292 16.78 -13.11 8.10
CA VAL A 292 17.58 -14.33 8.34
C VAL A 292 17.45 -14.82 9.78
N ARG A 293 17.49 -13.92 10.78
CA ARG A 293 17.29 -14.29 12.20
C ARG A 293 15.90 -14.87 12.44
N TRP A 294 14.87 -14.26 11.84
CA TRP A 294 13.49 -14.75 11.90
C TRP A 294 13.32 -16.14 11.27
N TRP A 295 13.91 -16.35 10.09
CA TRP A 295 13.81 -17.64 9.40
C TRP A 295 14.53 -18.76 10.15
N ARG A 296 15.72 -18.50 10.71
CA ARG A 296 16.42 -19.50 11.52
C ARG A 296 15.64 -19.89 12.78
N GLN A 297 15.01 -18.90 13.45
CA GLN A 297 14.16 -19.15 14.61
C GLN A 297 13.07 -20.17 14.31
N TRP A 298 12.31 -19.93 13.25
CA TRP A 298 11.06 -20.64 13.05
C TRP A 298 11.12 -21.81 12.06
N LEU A 299 12.06 -21.78 11.11
CA LEU A 299 12.19 -22.84 10.12
C LEU A 299 13.23 -23.89 10.51
N GLU A 300 14.22 -23.50 11.33
CA GLU A 300 15.31 -24.38 11.80
C GLU A 300 15.25 -24.68 13.30
N GLY A 301 14.44 -23.94 14.07
CA GLY A 301 14.33 -24.09 15.53
C GLY A 301 15.55 -23.58 16.31
N VAL A 302 16.34 -22.68 15.71
CA VAL A 302 17.54 -22.10 16.33
C VAL A 302 17.17 -20.83 17.07
N ASP A 303 17.43 -20.77 18.38
CA ASP A 303 17.20 -19.54 19.15
C ASP A 303 18.13 -18.40 18.68
N THR A 304 17.58 -17.41 17.97
CA THR A 304 18.32 -16.25 17.45
C THR A 304 18.14 -14.98 18.29
N GLY A 305 17.36 -15.05 19.37
CA GLY A 305 16.96 -13.90 20.17
C GLY A 305 16.13 -12.86 19.40
N VAL A 306 15.57 -13.19 18.23
CA VAL A 306 14.72 -12.25 17.44
C VAL A 306 13.47 -11.81 18.21
N MET A 307 13.08 -12.61 19.22
CA MET A 307 11.96 -12.35 20.12
C MET A 307 12.37 -11.67 21.44
N ASP A 308 13.66 -11.46 21.73
CA ASP A 308 14.13 -10.91 23.02
C ASP A 308 13.86 -9.39 23.15
N GLY A 309 13.51 -8.73 22.06
CA GLY A 309 13.18 -7.31 21.99
C GLY A 309 11.68 -7.00 22.12
N PRO A 310 11.27 -5.75 21.85
CA PRO A 310 9.87 -5.37 21.89
C PRO A 310 9.01 -6.17 20.89
N LEU A 311 7.73 -6.31 21.24
CA LEU A 311 6.70 -6.86 20.35
C LEU A 311 6.52 -5.95 19.14
N TYR A 312 6.51 -4.63 19.37
CA TYR A 312 6.31 -3.62 18.34
C TYR A 312 7.45 -2.60 18.36
N THR A 313 8.15 -2.47 17.25
CA THR A 313 9.15 -1.43 17.02
C THR A 313 8.59 -0.41 16.04
N ALA A 314 8.62 0.86 16.39
CA ALA A 314 8.04 1.94 15.61
C ALA A 314 9.02 3.11 15.48
N TRP A 315 9.11 3.71 14.30
CA TRP A 315 9.86 4.94 14.10
C TRP A 315 9.06 6.14 14.63
N LEU A 316 9.69 7.07 15.31
CA LEU A 316 9.11 8.38 15.64
C LEU A 316 9.75 9.41 14.73
N ASN A 317 8.98 9.90 13.77
CA ASN A 317 9.39 11.00 12.90
C ASN A 317 9.60 12.26 13.73
N ASP A 318 10.72 12.94 13.51
CA ASP A 318 10.95 14.28 14.02
C ASP A 318 10.23 15.34 13.17
N PRO A 319 9.96 16.52 13.73
CA PRO A 319 9.44 17.65 12.99
C PRO A 319 10.29 17.99 11.77
N HIS A 320 9.63 18.13 10.63
CA HIS A 320 10.26 18.53 9.36
C HIS A 320 9.36 19.50 8.59
N ALA A 321 9.98 20.30 7.72
CA ALA A 321 9.28 21.14 6.77
C ALA A 321 8.68 20.29 5.64
N PRO A 322 7.50 20.65 5.11
CA PRO A 322 6.85 19.88 4.07
C PRO A 322 7.63 19.96 2.75
N ALA A 323 7.79 18.83 2.08
CA ALA A 323 8.51 18.68 0.82
C ALA A 323 7.78 17.67 -0.10
N PRO A 324 7.90 17.80 -1.43
CA PRO A 324 7.24 16.90 -2.38
C PRO A 324 7.80 15.47 -2.37
N PHE A 325 9.00 15.28 -1.80
CA PHE A 325 9.62 13.99 -1.52
C PHE A 325 10.71 14.18 -0.46
N TYR A 326 11.09 13.09 0.21
CA TYR A 326 12.11 13.09 1.27
C TYR A 326 13.18 12.03 0.99
N PRO A 327 14.48 12.37 1.03
CA PRO A 327 15.53 11.36 1.00
C PRO A 327 15.61 10.57 2.32
N GLU A 328 15.30 11.22 3.44
CA GLU A 328 15.36 10.64 4.78
C GLU A 328 14.45 11.42 5.73
N HIS A 329 13.82 10.71 6.67
CA HIS A 329 13.17 11.31 7.82
C HIS A 329 14.06 11.21 9.05
N ALA A 330 14.36 12.34 9.67
CA ALA A 330 14.99 12.34 10.98
C ALA A 330 14.04 11.73 12.03
N GLY A 331 14.60 11.09 13.06
CA GLY A 331 13.80 10.42 14.08
C GLY A 331 14.57 9.32 14.81
N ARG A 332 13.82 8.41 15.42
CA ARG A 332 14.36 7.26 16.15
C ARG A 332 13.37 6.11 16.25
N PHE A 333 13.87 4.89 16.39
CA PHE A 333 13.03 3.75 16.77
C PHE A 333 12.72 3.75 18.27
N VAL A 334 11.48 3.44 18.61
CA VAL A 334 10.98 3.17 19.96
C VAL A 334 10.37 1.78 20.02
N GLY A 335 10.36 1.18 21.21
CA GLY A 335 9.90 -0.19 21.42
C GLY A 335 8.73 -0.29 22.38
N GLU A 336 7.72 -1.07 22.02
CA GLU A 336 6.58 -1.39 22.87
C GLU A 336 6.53 -2.88 23.22
N PRO A 337 6.35 -3.23 24.51
CA PRO A 337 6.34 -4.62 24.96
C PRO A 337 5.06 -5.36 24.56
N SER A 338 3.97 -4.63 24.29
CA SER A 338 2.69 -5.16 23.85
C SER A 338 2.01 -4.16 22.93
N TRP A 339 1.01 -4.62 22.16
CA TRP A 339 0.08 -3.74 21.48
C TRP A 339 -1.36 -4.23 21.70
N PRO A 340 -2.31 -3.38 22.15
CA PRO A 340 -2.10 -2.02 22.66
C PRO A 340 -1.07 -1.95 23.82
N THR A 341 -0.34 -0.84 23.91
CA THR A 341 0.74 -0.64 24.90
C THR A 341 0.27 0.17 26.10
N PRO A 342 0.72 -0.15 27.34
CA PRO A 342 0.50 0.71 28.50
C PRO A 342 1.25 2.05 28.46
N ASN A 343 2.19 2.22 27.52
CA ASN A 343 2.98 3.45 27.39
C ASN A 343 2.27 4.55 26.58
N VAL A 344 1.12 4.24 25.97
CA VAL A 344 0.33 5.20 25.19
C VAL A 344 -0.97 5.50 25.95
N GLU A 345 -1.25 6.79 26.09
CA GLU A 345 -2.47 7.28 26.73
C GLU A 345 -3.26 8.20 25.82
N SER A 346 -4.58 8.24 26.04
CA SER A 346 -5.44 9.15 25.31
C SER A 346 -5.44 10.54 25.96
N MET A 347 -5.00 11.55 25.21
CA MET A 347 -5.21 12.96 25.52
C MET A 347 -6.45 13.47 24.80
N LEU A 348 -7.43 13.97 25.55
CA LEU A 348 -8.68 14.49 25.01
C LEU A 348 -8.63 16.01 24.85
N LEU A 349 -9.01 16.49 23.65
CA LEU A 349 -9.19 17.91 23.34
C LEU A 349 -10.57 18.15 22.73
N HIS A 350 -11.31 19.13 23.23
CA HIS A 350 -12.57 19.58 22.66
C HIS A 350 -12.35 20.52 21.48
N LEU A 351 -13.18 20.38 20.44
CA LEU A 351 -13.23 21.27 19.29
C LEU A 351 -14.12 22.46 19.63
N ASN A 352 -13.52 23.57 20.05
CA ASN A 352 -14.20 24.81 20.40
C ASN A 352 -14.09 25.82 19.25
N ALA A 353 -14.97 26.82 19.21
CA ALA A 353 -14.96 27.86 18.18
C ALA A 353 -13.67 28.72 18.18
N ASP A 354 -12.91 28.72 19.27
CA ASP A 354 -11.63 29.41 19.45
C ASP A 354 -10.39 28.49 19.34
N GLY A 355 -10.59 27.17 19.13
CA GLY A 355 -9.50 26.20 18.93
C GLY A 355 -9.68 24.89 19.70
N LEU A 356 -8.57 24.17 19.91
CA LEU A 356 -8.52 22.93 20.70
C LEU A 356 -8.21 23.23 22.17
N GLY A 357 -8.97 22.65 23.09
CA GLY A 357 -8.73 22.80 24.53
C GLY A 357 -9.22 21.62 25.38
N PRO A 358 -8.75 21.49 26.63
CA PRO A 358 -9.12 20.37 27.50
C PRO A 358 -10.56 20.43 28.03
N GLU A 359 -11.23 21.58 27.90
CA GLU A 359 -12.60 21.81 28.35
C GLU A 359 -13.51 22.16 27.17
N ALA A 360 -14.72 21.60 27.17
CA ALA A 360 -15.77 22.00 26.25
C ALA A 360 -16.23 23.43 26.57
N ARG A 361 -16.44 24.23 25.52
CA ARG A 361 -16.97 25.59 25.64
C ARG A 361 -18.10 25.81 24.66
N ASP A 362 -19.22 26.30 25.18
CA ASP A 362 -20.30 26.83 24.36
C ASP A 362 -19.78 27.99 23.50
N GLY A 363 -20.30 28.11 22.29
CA GLY A 363 -19.82 29.07 21.31
C GLY A 363 -20.73 29.13 20.09
N ARG A 364 -20.22 29.72 19.01
CA ARG A 364 -20.96 29.77 17.74
C ARG A 364 -21.03 28.39 17.10
N ALA A 365 -22.11 28.15 16.37
CA ALA A 365 -22.17 27.09 15.38
C ALA A 365 -21.10 27.32 14.29
N MET A 366 -20.46 26.24 13.85
CA MET A 366 -19.41 26.23 12.84
C MET A 366 -19.91 25.47 11.62
N LEU A 367 -19.79 26.08 10.45
CA LEU A 367 -20.24 25.49 9.19
C LEU A 367 -19.04 24.88 8.45
N LEU A 368 -19.13 23.59 8.16
CA LEU A 368 -18.21 22.85 7.32
C LEU A 368 -18.81 22.72 5.91
N CYS A 369 -18.18 23.36 4.93
CA CYS A 369 -18.54 23.31 3.52
C CYS A 369 -17.29 23.59 2.69
N SER A 370 -16.50 22.54 2.46
CA SER A 370 -15.25 22.61 1.70
C SER A 370 -15.53 22.65 0.19
N PRO A 371 -14.73 23.38 -0.59
CA PRO A 371 -14.81 23.32 -2.05
C PRO A 371 -14.39 21.93 -2.55
N VAL A 372 -14.91 21.53 -3.71
CA VAL A 372 -14.55 20.25 -4.36
C VAL A 372 -13.07 20.11 -4.71
N THR A 373 -12.34 21.23 -4.78
CA THR A 373 -10.89 21.27 -5.04
C THR A 373 -10.03 21.00 -3.81
N ALA A 374 -10.62 20.88 -2.61
CA ALA A 374 -9.89 20.55 -1.38
C ALA A 374 -9.27 19.15 -1.44
N GLY A 375 -8.08 18.98 -0.87
CA GLY A 375 -7.30 17.74 -0.89
C GLY A 375 -6.11 17.75 -1.86
N ARG A 376 -6.03 18.73 -2.76
CA ARG A 376 -5.01 18.79 -3.82
C ARG A 376 -3.61 18.66 -3.28
N ASP A 377 -3.26 19.39 -2.22
CA ASP A 377 -1.88 19.46 -1.73
C ASP A 377 -1.57 18.36 -0.69
N CYS A 378 -2.45 17.36 -0.51
CA CYS A 378 -2.32 16.29 0.49
C CYS A 378 -1.53 15.05 0.01
N GLY A 379 -0.95 15.10 -1.19
CA GLY A 379 -0.16 14.00 -1.76
C GLY A 379 -1.02 13.01 -2.57
N ARG A 380 -0.54 11.76 -2.69
CA ARG A 380 -1.22 10.63 -3.32
C ARG A 380 -1.53 9.55 -2.28
N TYR A 381 -2.60 8.79 -2.48
CA TYR A 381 -2.80 7.53 -1.75
C TYR A 381 -1.83 6.47 -2.27
N GLY A 382 -0.91 5.98 -1.44
CA GLY A 382 0.04 4.95 -1.85
C GLY A 382 1.23 5.51 -2.63
N GLY A 383 1.86 6.57 -2.13
CA GLY A 383 3.04 7.16 -2.74
C GLY A 383 4.19 6.14 -2.92
N TYR A 384 4.85 6.20 -4.06
CA TYR A 384 6.04 5.41 -4.40
C TYR A 384 7.29 5.95 -3.68
N GLY A 385 7.30 7.25 -3.37
CA GLY A 385 8.41 7.92 -2.69
C GLY A 385 9.65 8.09 -3.54
N GLY A 386 10.81 8.29 -2.89
CA GLY A 386 12.08 8.49 -3.59
C GLY A 386 12.16 9.85 -4.24
N THR A 387 12.24 9.85 -5.57
CA THR A 387 12.27 11.06 -6.41
C THR A 387 10.88 11.40 -6.96
N VAL A 388 9.88 10.55 -6.72
CA VAL A 388 8.50 10.78 -7.17
C VAL A 388 7.88 11.90 -6.31
N PRO A 389 7.37 12.98 -6.91
CA PRO A 389 6.81 14.12 -6.17
C PRO A 389 5.37 13.86 -5.71
N ASP A 390 5.15 12.79 -4.94
CA ASP A 390 3.83 12.30 -4.50
C ASP A 390 3.51 12.54 -3.02
N MET A 391 4.44 13.15 -2.26
CA MET A 391 4.23 13.50 -0.86
C MET A 391 3.43 14.79 -0.67
N ALA A 392 2.80 14.91 0.49
CA ALA A 392 2.08 16.11 0.90
C ALA A 392 3.05 17.31 1.02
N ILE A 393 2.66 18.43 0.40
CA ILE A 393 3.40 19.69 0.49
C ILE A 393 2.80 20.59 1.57
N ASP A 394 3.17 21.87 1.61
CA ASP A 394 2.68 22.80 2.62
C ASP A 394 1.15 22.92 2.62
N GLN A 395 0.55 22.64 3.77
CA GLN A 395 -0.88 22.53 3.96
C GLN A 395 -1.58 23.89 4.15
N ARG A 396 -0.87 25.03 4.19
CA ARG A 396 -1.49 26.36 4.40
C ARG A 396 -2.65 26.67 3.45
N ARG A 397 -2.57 26.20 2.19
CA ARG A 397 -3.67 26.35 1.23
C ARG A 397 -4.88 25.51 1.64
N GLU A 398 -4.66 24.22 1.91
CA GLU A 398 -5.69 23.26 2.31
C GLU A 398 -6.33 23.61 3.65
N ASP A 399 -5.57 24.18 4.58
CA ASP A 399 -6.07 24.65 5.87
C ASP A 399 -7.15 25.73 5.69
N GLY A 400 -7.01 26.58 4.67
CA GLY A 400 -8.01 27.59 4.32
C GLY A 400 -9.28 27.03 3.68
N LEU A 401 -9.33 25.75 3.33
CA LEU A 401 -10.46 25.09 2.68
C LEU A 401 -11.30 24.25 3.66
N GLY A 402 -10.99 24.29 4.95
CA GLY A 402 -11.69 23.53 5.99
C GLY A 402 -11.79 24.28 7.33
N LEU A 403 -12.39 23.62 8.33
CA LEU A 403 -12.46 24.13 9.70
C LEU A 403 -11.18 23.78 10.45
N CYS A 404 -10.39 24.78 10.82
CA CYS A 404 -9.16 24.62 11.59
C CYS A 404 -9.40 24.79 13.10
N PHE A 405 -8.86 23.87 13.88
CA PHE A 405 -8.83 23.91 15.34
C PHE A 405 -7.39 23.80 15.81
N ASP A 406 -6.86 24.88 16.38
CA ASP A 406 -5.48 24.97 16.84
C ASP A 406 -5.37 24.82 18.35
N THR A 407 -4.34 24.13 18.82
CA THR A 407 -3.89 24.32 20.20
C THR A 407 -3.26 25.71 20.37
N VAL A 408 -3.11 26.15 21.62
CA VAL A 408 -2.06 27.14 21.94
C VAL A 408 -0.69 26.57 21.55
N PRO A 409 0.35 27.40 21.35
CA PRO A 409 1.70 26.90 21.13
C PRO A 409 2.09 25.90 22.23
N LEU A 410 2.60 24.75 21.83
CA LEU A 410 2.95 23.65 22.71
C LEU A 410 4.05 24.10 23.66
N LYS A 411 3.89 23.79 24.95
CA LYS A 411 4.86 24.20 25.99
C LYS A 411 6.08 23.27 26.04
N GLN A 412 5.93 22.05 25.56
CA GLN A 412 6.93 20.99 25.60
C GLN A 412 6.70 20.06 24.42
N ASP A 413 7.76 19.36 24.02
CA ASP A 413 7.65 18.27 23.05
C ASP A 413 6.77 17.15 23.60
N PHE A 414 6.07 16.44 22.72
CA PHE A 414 5.44 15.17 23.06
C PHE A 414 5.45 14.23 21.86
N ASP A 415 5.43 12.93 22.15
CA ASP A 415 5.39 11.89 21.12
C ASP A 415 3.96 11.38 20.95
N LEU A 416 3.54 11.21 19.71
CA LEU A 416 2.31 10.55 19.30
C LEU A 416 2.68 9.20 18.69
N LEU A 417 2.05 8.13 19.18
CA LEU A 417 2.22 6.78 18.65
C LEU A 417 0.88 6.05 18.64
N GLY A 418 0.30 5.88 17.46
CA GLY A 418 -1.00 5.24 17.26
C GLY A 418 -1.93 6.07 16.37
N ALA A 419 -3.20 5.69 16.31
CA ALA A 419 -4.23 6.41 15.56
C ALA A 419 -4.92 7.50 16.41
N PRO A 420 -4.84 8.79 16.00
CA PRO A 420 -5.76 9.81 16.50
C PRO A 420 -7.20 9.50 16.13
N VAL A 421 -8.15 9.92 16.96
CA VAL A 421 -9.57 9.70 16.73
C VAL A 421 -10.34 11.01 16.90
N VAL A 422 -11.14 11.37 15.91
CA VAL A 422 -12.08 12.49 15.99
C VAL A 422 -13.48 11.95 16.20
N GLN A 423 -14.15 12.44 17.24
CA GLN A 423 -15.56 12.16 17.51
C GLN A 423 -16.36 13.41 17.20
N VAL A 424 -17.17 13.33 16.16
CA VAL A 424 -17.96 14.43 15.62
C VAL A 424 -19.42 14.27 16.04
N THR A 425 -20.00 15.38 16.49
CA THR A 425 -21.46 15.58 16.58
C THR A 425 -21.81 16.72 15.64
N GLY A 426 -22.77 16.51 14.75
CA GLY A 426 -23.16 17.53 13.77
C GLY A 426 -24.51 17.27 13.14
N ILE A 427 -24.96 18.23 12.33
CA ILE A 427 -26.20 18.16 11.54
C ILE A 427 -25.81 18.37 10.08
N SER A 428 -26.20 17.44 9.20
CA SER A 428 -26.02 17.61 7.75
C SER A 428 -27.32 18.06 7.09
N ASP A 429 -27.21 18.83 6.01
CA ASP A 429 -28.33 19.15 5.11
C ASP A 429 -28.57 18.10 4.02
N SER A 430 -27.77 17.02 3.99
CA SER A 430 -27.77 15.99 2.97
C SER A 430 -27.82 14.59 3.58
N GLU A 431 -28.30 13.63 2.78
CA GLU A 431 -28.29 12.20 3.11
C GLU A 431 -26.90 11.58 2.97
N LEU A 432 -26.08 12.12 2.07
CA LEU A 432 -24.74 11.64 1.73
C LEU A 432 -23.69 12.73 1.99
N GLY A 433 -22.51 12.30 2.39
CA GLY A 433 -21.37 13.14 2.74
C GLY A 433 -20.30 12.35 3.48
N PHE A 434 -19.08 12.85 3.47
CA PHE A 434 -18.00 12.33 4.29
C PHE A 434 -17.32 13.46 5.07
N ILE A 435 -16.59 13.12 6.11
CA ILE A 435 -15.70 14.06 6.81
C ILE A 435 -14.28 13.50 6.72
N VAL A 436 -13.37 14.34 6.26
CA VAL A 436 -11.93 14.12 6.34
C VAL A 436 -11.37 14.91 7.51
N ALA A 437 -10.54 14.26 8.31
CA ALA A 437 -9.79 14.86 9.37
C ALA A 437 -8.30 14.81 9.04
N ARG A 438 -7.65 15.97 8.98
CA ARG A 438 -6.19 16.10 8.87
C ARG A 438 -5.61 16.57 10.19
N LEU A 439 -4.57 15.90 10.66
CA LEU A 439 -3.76 16.38 11.77
C LEU A 439 -2.48 16.99 11.20
N CYS A 440 -2.22 18.26 11.53
CA CYS A 440 -1.08 19.02 11.06
C CYS A 440 -0.25 19.57 12.22
N GLU A 441 1.05 19.72 11.99
CA GLU A 441 1.96 20.47 12.85
C GLU A 441 2.24 21.83 12.23
N VAL A 442 1.94 22.91 12.95
CA VAL A 442 2.09 24.28 12.47
C VAL A 442 3.26 24.95 13.18
N ALA A 443 4.29 25.31 12.42
CA ALA A 443 5.47 26.01 12.90
C ALA A 443 5.18 27.49 13.24
N PRO A 444 6.04 28.19 14.01
CA PRO A 444 5.83 29.59 14.39
C PRO A 444 5.72 30.57 13.21
N ASP A 445 6.28 30.22 12.05
CA ASP A 445 6.19 31.00 10.81
C ASP A 445 4.88 30.74 10.03
N GLY A 446 4.05 29.81 10.51
CA GLY A 446 2.79 29.41 9.91
C GLY A 446 2.89 28.25 8.91
N THR A 447 4.08 27.72 8.62
CA THR A 447 4.25 26.51 7.80
C THR A 447 3.45 25.36 8.40
N SER A 448 2.64 24.67 7.60
CA SER A 448 1.75 23.60 8.05
C SER A 448 2.14 22.27 7.41
N THR A 449 2.60 21.32 8.22
CA THR A 449 3.02 19.98 7.79
C THR A 449 1.92 18.97 8.09
N LEU A 450 1.49 18.20 7.08
CA LEU A 450 0.57 17.07 7.29
C LEU A 450 1.27 15.97 8.10
N VAL A 451 0.66 15.54 9.20
CA VAL A 451 1.21 14.47 10.07
C VAL A 451 0.47 13.15 9.83
N THR A 452 -0.85 13.18 9.82
CA THR A 452 -1.70 12.02 9.53
C THR A 452 -3.10 12.51 9.14
N TRP A 453 -3.90 11.64 8.54
CA TRP A 453 -5.26 11.94 8.15
C TRP A 453 -6.14 10.68 8.19
N GLY A 454 -7.45 10.89 8.07
CA GLY A 454 -8.44 9.82 7.99
C GLY A 454 -9.75 10.37 7.45
N VAL A 455 -10.61 9.46 6.99
CA VAL A 455 -11.93 9.80 6.43
C VAL A 455 -12.99 8.85 6.95
N LEU A 456 -14.22 9.34 7.00
CA LEU A 456 -15.39 8.49 7.15
C LEU A 456 -16.52 9.01 6.25
N ASN A 457 -17.01 8.14 5.36
CA ASN A 457 -18.32 8.29 4.75
C ASN A 457 -19.39 8.17 5.83
N LEU A 458 -20.19 9.23 5.99
CA LEU A 458 -21.15 9.33 7.09
C LEU A 458 -22.29 8.31 6.95
N ALA A 459 -22.57 7.80 5.75
CA ALA A 459 -23.48 6.67 5.58
C ALA A 459 -22.94 5.38 6.23
N HIS A 460 -21.62 5.25 6.32
CA HIS A 460 -20.92 4.09 6.90
C HIS A 460 -20.61 4.27 8.40
N ARG A 461 -21.16 5.31 9.06
CA ARG A 461 -20.89 5.62 10.49
C ARG A 461 -21.24 4.49 11.48
N GLN A 462 -22.08 3.55 11.08
CA GLN A 462 -22.46 2.36 11.87
C GLN A 462 -21.81 1.07 11.37
N GLY A 463 -20.97 1.14 10.33
CA GLY A 463 -20.30 0.00 9.72
C GLY A 463 -20.32 0.07 8.18
N HIS A 464 -19.40 -0.66 7.55
CA HIS A 464 -19.25 -0.64 6.10
C HIS A 464 -20.08 -1.69 5.34
N GLU A 465 -20.66 -2.67 6.04
CA GLU A 465 -21.44 -3.75 5.44
C GLU A 465 -22.89 -3.31 5.12
N HIS A 466 -23.49 -2.53 6.02
CA HIS A 466 -24.87 -2.05 5.91
C HIS A 466 -24.90 -0.54 6.11
N PRO A 467 -24.36 0.26 5.16
CA PRO A 467 -24.45 1.71 5.24
C PRO A 467 -25.90 2.18 5.25
N GLU A 468 -26.15 3.24 6.02
CA GLU A 468 -27.45 3.88 6.17
C GLU A 468 -27.27 5.38 5.93
N PRO A 469 -28.05 6.03 5.04
CA PRO A 469 -27.92 7.46 4.80
C PRO A 469 -28.18 8.28 6.09
N LEU A 470 -27.71 9.52 6.09
CA LEU A 470 -28.12 10.50 7.09
C LEU A 470 -29.57 10.91 6.86
N VAL A 471 -30.21 11.44 7.91
CA VAL A 471 -31.48 12.15 7.78
C VAL A 471 -31.19 13.65 7.85
N PRO A 472 -31.37 14.41 6.76
CA PRO A 472 -31.13 15.85 6.75
C PRO A 472 -31.80 16.59 7.92
N GLY A 473 -31.06 17.48 8.57
CA GLY A 473 -31.55 18.26 9.70
C GLY A 473 -31.57 17.50 11.04
N GLN A 474 -31.22 16.22 11.08
CA GLN A 474 -31.06 15.47 12.33
C GLN A 474 -29.60 15.42 12.78
N GLU A 475 -29.40 15.40 14.10
CA GLU A 475 -28.08 15.21 14.70
C GLU A 475 -27.56 13.80 14.38
N PHE A 476 -26.32 13.72 13.91
CA PHE A 476 -25.56 12.48 13.81
C PHE A 476 -24.33 12.52 14.73
N LYS A 477 -23.83 11.33 15.04
CA LYS A 477 -22.55 11.10 15.71
C LYS A 477 -21.69 10.20 14.86
N ALA A 478 -20.42 10.53 14.74
CA ALA A 478 -19.47 9.80 13.92
C ALA A 478 -18.11 9.69 14.63
N ARG A 479 -17.40 8.57 14.41
CA ARG A 479 -16.05 8.31 14.92
C ARG A 479 -15.12 8.13 13.73
N ILE A 480 -14.23 9.08 13.52
CA ILE A 480 -13.25 9.09 12.42
C ILE A 480 -11.91 8.69 13.02
N GLU A 481 -11.40 7.53 12.64
CA GLU A 481 -10.04 7.12 12.98
C GLU A 481 -9.08 7.64 11.91
N LEU A 482 -7.98 8.27 12.32
CA LEU A 482 -6.92 8.68 11.43
C LEU A 482 -5.87 7.55 11.34
N ASN A 483 -5.06 7.58 10.29
CA ASN A 483 -3.98 6.62 10.13
C ASN A 483 -3.03 6.64 11.34
N HIS A 484 -2.56 5.45 11.71
CA HIS A 484 -1.53 5.29 12.72
C HIS A 484 -0.27 6.05 12.30
N ILE A 485 0.37 6.72 13.26
CA ILE A 485 1.61 7.43 13.01
C ILE A 485 2.50 7.41 14.26
N GLY A 486 3.82 7.40 14.04
CA GLY A 486 4.81 7.75 15.04
C GLY A 486 5.38 9.15 14.74
N ARG A 487 5.05 10.15 15.55
CA ARG A 487 5.47 11.55 15.34
C ARG A 487 5.80 12.24 16.65
N ARG A 488 6.94 12.93 16.71
CA ARG A 488 7.22 13.94 17.74
C ARG A 488 6.67 15.30 17.30
N PHE A 489 5.94 15.98 18.19
CA PHE A 489 5.55 17.39 18.03
C PHE A 489 6.50 18.27 18.84
N ALA A 490 7.01 19.35 18.25
CA ALA A 490 7.94 20.26 18.94
C ALA A 490 7.25 21.31 19.81
N ALA A 491 7.88 21.68 20.92
CA ALA A 491 7.55 22.87 21.68
C ALA A 491 7.60 24.13 20.79
N GLY A 492 6.68 25.06 21.01
CA GLY A 492 6.53 26.28 20.22
C GLY A 492 5.66 26.11 18.96
N ASN A 493 5.55 24.89 18.42
CA ASN A 493 4.63 24.58 17.33
C ASN A 493 3.18 24.48 17.86
N ARG A 494 2.21 24.42 16.96
CA ARG A 494 0.81 24.11 17.28
C ARG A 494 0.43 22.78 16.68
N LEU A 495 -0.42 22.04 17.38
CA LEU A 495 -1.18 20.96 16.77
C LEU A 495 -2.45 21.57 16.18
N ARG A 496 -2.70 21.28 14.91
CA ARG A 496 -3.89 21.69 14.16
C ARG A 496 -4.68 20.47 13.75
N LEU A 497 -5.97 20.45 14.08
CA LEU A 497 -6.93 19.58 13.42
C LEU A 497 -7.65 20.39 12.33
N VAL A 498 -7.71 19.86 11.12
CA VAL A 498 -8.54 20.41 10.05
C VAL A 498 -9.62 19.41 9.68
N LEU A 499 -10.87 19.86 9.67
CA LEU A 499 -11.99 19.10 9.14
C LEU A 499 -12.36 19.66 7.76
N SER A 500 -12.43 18.79 6.76
CA SER A 500 -13.00 19.07 5.43
C SER A 500 -14.09 18.05 5.11
N ASN A 501 -14.96 18.36 4.15
CA ASN A 501 -15.95 17.41 3.62
C ASN A 501 -15.83 17.21 2.10
N GLN A 502 -14.61 17.48 1.58
CA GLN A 502 -14.13 17.17 0.24
C GLN A 502 -12.62 16.83 0.33
N HIS A 503 -12.11 15.97 -0.56
CA HIS A 503 -10.71 15.51 -0.54
C HIS A 503 -10.22 14.94 -1.90
N TRP A 504 -10.43 15.71 -2.97
CA TRP A 504 -9.97 15.40 -4.32
C TRP A 504 -8.47 15.71 -4.48
N PRO A 505 -7.67 14.84 -5.12
CA PRO A 505 -8.08 13.71 -5.95
C PRO A 505 -8.02 12.34 -5.26
N ILE A 506 -7.62 12.26 -3.99
CA ILE A 506 -7.48 10.96 -3.33
C ILE A 506 -8.84 10.25 -3.26
N LEU A 507 -9.89 10.98 -2.84
CA LEU A 507 -11.24 10.46 -2.73
C LEU A 507 -12.12 10.96 -3.87
N TRP A 508 -12.99 10.09 -4.37
CA TRP A 508 -14.05 10.49 -5.30
C TRP A 508 -15.07 11.42 -4.59
N PRO A 509 -15.51 12.53 -5.20
CA PRO A 509 -16.46 13.45 -4.57
C PRO A 509 -17.87 12.85 -4.45
N THR A 510 -18.59 13.27 -3.41
CA THR A 510 -20.04 13.03 -3.33
C THR A 510 -20.78 13.73 -4.46
N PRO A 511 -21.97 13.26 -4.90
CA PRO A 511 -22.70 13.87 -6.01
C PRO A 511 -23.09 15.33 -5.79
N GLY A 512 -23.27 15.73 -4.53
CA GLY A 512 -23.58 17.09 -4.12
C GLY A 512 -22.49 17.72 -3.26
N MET A 513 -22.77 18.94 -2.82
CA MET A 513 -21.92 19.74 -1.92
C MET A 513 -22.61 19.86 -0.56
N PRO A 514 -22.63 18.78 0.26
CA PRO A 514 -23.31 18.83 1.55
C PRO A 514 -22.65 19.85 2.48
N SER A 515 -23.43 20.44 3.37
CA SER A 515 -22.91 21.22 4.49
C SER A 515 -23.14 20.48 5.81
N ILE A 516 -22.23 20.68 6.76
CA ILE A 516 -22.31 20.10 8.10
C ILE A 516 -22.17 21.22 9.11
N THR A 517 -23.16 21.35 10.00
CA THR A 517 -23.12 22.31 11.11
C THR A 517 -22.69 21.59 12.38
N MET A 518 -21.70 22.15 13.08
CA MET A 518 -21.16 21.61 14.33
C MET A 518 -21.23 22.67 15.43
N GLU A 519 -21.72 22.29 16.61
CA GLU A 519 -21.73 23.17 17.76
C GLU A 519 -20.37 23.16 18.48
N SER A 520 -19.91 24.33 18.92
CA SER A 520 -18.68 24.47 19.70
C SER A 520 -18.71 23.57 20.95
N GLY A 521 -17.62 22.85 21.21
CA GLY A 521 -17.46 21.99 22.39
C GLY A 521 -18.15 20.63 22.31
N SER A 522 -19.04 20.41 21.33
CA SER A 522 -19.80 19.16 21.16
C SER A 522 -18.98 17.98 20.62
N SER A 523 -17.88 18.29 19.94
CA SER A 523 -16.99 17.33 19.28
C SER A 523 -15.61 17.31 19.95
N ARG A 524 -14.87 16.21 19.79
CA ARG A 524 -13.59 16.02 20.48
C ARG A 524 -12.58 15.21 19.65
N LEU A 525 -11.31 15.51 19.88
CA LEU A 525 -10.13 14.83 19.35
C LEU A 525 -9.48 14.04 20.49
N LEU A 526 -9.17 12.77 20.25
CA LEU A 526 -8.42 11.90 21.14
C LEU A 526 -7.06 11.61 20.48
N LEU A 527 -5.98 11.95 21.19
CA LEU A 527 -4.60 11.78 20.71
C LEU A 527 -3.91 10.65 21.48
N PRO A 528 -3.27 9.68 20.80
CA PRO A 528 -2.52 8.61 21.44
C PRO A 528 -1.11 9.11 21.81
N VAL A 529 -1.00 9.77 22.97
CA VAL A 529 0.24 10.34 23.47
C VAL A 529 1.09 9.25 24.11
N ARG A 530 2.28 9.04 23.55
CA ARG A 530 3.27 8.14 24.12
C ARG A 530 4.00 8.83 25.26
N ARG A 531 4.03 8.19 26.42
CA ARG A 531 4.80 8.64 27.58
C ARG A 531 6.29 8.39 27.36
N GLN A 532 7.14 9.20 27.99
CA GLN A 532 8.54 8.87 28.10
C GLN A 532 8.71 7.62 28.96
N VAL A 533 9.40 6.61 28.44
CA VAL A 533 9.68 5.36 29.14
C VAL A 533 11.07 5.49 29.82
N PRO A 534 11.14 5.48 31.16
CA PRO A 534 12.42 5.62 31.85
C PRO A 534 13.38 4.47 31.53
N GLY A 535 14.61 4.81 31.14
CA GLY A 535 15.63 3.81 30.79
C GLY A 535 15.38 3.12 29.45
N GLU A 536 14.53 3.68 28.58
CA GLU A 536 14.35 3.21 27.22
C GLU A 536 15.70 3.15 26.49
N VAL A 537 16.03 1.96 25.99
CA VAL A 537 17.24 1.74 25.21
C VAL A 537 16.93 2.08 23.76
N GLN A 538 17.78 2.91 23.16
CA GLN A 538 17.71 3.21 21.73
C GLN A 538 17.80 1.91 20.93
N ILE A 539 16.80 1.66 20.08
CA ILE A 539 16.81 0.51 19.18
C ILE A 539 17.60 0.86 17.94
N GLU A 540 18.66 0.10 17.70
CA GLU A 540 19.50 0.25 16.52
C GLU A 540 19.51 -1.06 15.75
N PHE A 541 19.36 -0.97 14.44
CA PHE A 541 19.51 -2.09 13.53
C PHE A 541 20.92 -2.09 12.95
N ALA A 542 21.38 -3.27 12.52
CA ALA A 542 22.60 -3.35 11.71
C ALA A 542 22.46 -2.47 10.45
N PRO A 543 23.57 -1.98 9.87
CA PRO A 543 23.54 -1.33 8.58
C PRO A 543 22.89 -2.21 7.50
N ALA A 544 22.14 -1.59 6.60
CA ALA A 544 21.47 -2.31 5.52
C ALA A 544 22.49 -3.01 4.59
N GLU A 545 22.23 -4.27 4.28
CA GLU A 545 22.97 -5.07 3.30
C GLU A 545 22.04 -5.54 2.18
N MET A 546 22.62 -5.83 1.01
CA MET A 546 21.94 -6.46 -0.13
C MET A 546 22.91 -7.30 -0.96
N SER A 547 22.39 -8.24 -1.75
CA SER A 547 23.16 -8.92 -2.79
C SER A 547 23.37 -8.00 -4.01
N PRO A 548 24.31 -8.34 -4.93
CA PRO A 548 24.55 -7.55 -6.12
C PRO A 548 23.27 -7.36 -6.95
N PRO A 549 22.98 -6.13 -7.44
CA PRO A 549 21.82 -5.90 -8.29
C PRO A 549 21.95 -6.65 -9.61
N VAL A 550 20.83 -6.77 -10.32
CA VAL A 550 20.83 -7.30 -11.70
C VAL A 550 21.73 -6.45 -12.59
N SER A 551 22.46 -7.11 -13.50
CA SER A 551 23.29 -6.41 -14.49
C SER A 551 22.41 -5.77 -15.56
N LEU A 552 22.55 -4.46 -15.75
CA LEU A 552 21.75 -3.70 -16.71
C LEU A 552 22.54 -2.59 -17.38
N GLU A 553 22.07 -2.18 -18.55
CA GLU A 553 22.43 -0.95 -19.25
C GLU A 553 21.19 -0.04 -19.30
N VAL A 554 21.34 1.23 -18.92
CA VAL A 554 20.27 2.22 -19.02
C VAL A 554 20.24 2.75 -20.45
N LEU A 555 19.10 2.56 -21.13
CA LEU A 555 18.85 3.05 -22.49
C LEU A 555 18.09 4.39 -22.49
N ARG A 556 17.29 4.63 -21.46
CA ARG A 556 16.59 5.89 -21.18
C ARG A 556 16.48 6.06 -19.67
N ASP A 557 16.81 7.25 -19.17
CA ASP A 557 16.70 7.60 -17.76
C ASP A 557 15.23 7.71 -17.31
N GLU A 558 15.01 7.56 -16.01
CA GLU A 558 13.71 7.80 -15.37
C GLU A 558 13.37 9.31 -15.30
N GLU A 559 12.08 9.64 -15.35
CA GLU A 559 11.58 11.00 -15.17
C GLU A 559 10.24 10.97 -14.44
N HIS A 560 10.13 11.73 -13.35
CA HIS A 560 8.90 11.86 -12.57
C HIS A 560 8.48 13.32 -12.45
N ARG A 561 7.19 13.59 -12.65
CA ARG A 561 6.64 14.93 -12.45
C ARG A 561 5.22 14.91 -11.91
N ARG A 562 4.90 16.01 -11.23
CA ARG A 562 3.57 16.36 -10.76
C ARG A 562 3.24 17.78 -11.18
N ASP A 563 2.33 17.89 -12.13
CA ASP A 563 1.86 19.19 -12.64
C ASP A 563 0.49 19.53 -12.06
N ILE A 564 0.31 20.79 -11.67
CA ILE A 564 -0.98 21.33 -11.23
C ILE A 564 -1.34 22.49 -12.14
N ALA A 565 -2.44 22.35 -12.88
CA ALA A 565 -2.99 23.39 -13.74
C ALA A 565 -4.34 23.87 -13.19
N ILE A 566 -4.54 25.18 -13.17
CA ILE A 566 -5.81 25.82 -12.81
C ILE A 566 -6.18 26.78 -13.93
N ASP A 567 -7.27 26.49 -14.63
CA ASP A 567 -7.86 27.41 -15.60
C ASP A 567 -8.69 28.46 -14.85
N GLY A 568 -8.16 29.68 -14.73
CA GLY A 568 -8.83 30.78 -14.05
C GLY A 568 -10.12 31.27 -14.73
N GLY A 569 -10.37 30.88 -15.99
CA GLY A 569 -11.61 31.21 -16.70
C GLY A 569 -12.74 30.22 -16.42
N SER A 570 -12.44 28.91 -16.49
CA SER A 570 -13.44 27.85 -16.26
C SER A 570 -13.54 27.38 -14.81
N GLY A 571 -12.52 27.65 -13.98
CA GLY A 571 -12.40 27.07 -12.64
C GLY A 571 -11.96 25.60 -12.65
N ARG A 572 -11.58 25.04 -13.81
CA ARG A 572 -11.11 23.66 -13.91
C ARG A 572 -9.70 23.52 -13.36
N GLN A 573 -9.55 22.61 -12.40
CA GLN A 573 -8.27 22.15 -11.87
C GLN A 573 -7.92 20.80 -12.51
N THR A 574 -6.66 20.61 -12.88
CA THR A 574 -6.11 19.32 -13.35
C THR A 574 -4.79 19.04 -12.66
N ILE A 575 -4.69 17.86 -12.06
CA ILE A 575 -3.46 17.32 -11.48
C ILE A 575 -2.99 16.23 -12.44
N THR A 576 -1.76 16.35 -12.93
CA THR A 576 -1.12 15.31 -13.75
C THR A 576 0.04 14.70 -12.98
N LEU A 577 0.00 13.40 -12.75
CA LEU A 577 1.13 12.61 -12.27
C LEU A 577 1.68 11.85 -13.48
N ALA A 578 2.97 11.97 -13.72
CA ALA A 578 3.62 11.23 -14.79
C ALA A 578 4.92 10.63 -14.27
N SER A 579 5.08 9.33 -14.47
CA SER A 579 6.31 8.59 -14.17
C SER A 579 6.72 7.82 -15.42
N ASP A 580 7.93 8.06 -15.89
CA ASP A 580 8.64 7.22 -16.85
C ASP A 580 9.74 6.51 -16.05
N GLU A 581 9.64 5.19 -15.91
CA GLU A 581 10.64 4.36 -15.20
C GLU A 581 11.89 4.13 -16.07
N GLY A 582 12.00 4.83 -17.19
CA GLY A 582 13.06 4.70 -18.15
C GLY A 582 12.91 3.47 -19.03
N ARG A 583 14.03 3.10 -19.65
CA ARG A 583 14.16 1.89 -20.47
C ARG A 583 15.51 1.27 -20.17
N VAL A 584 15.54 -0.02 -19.89
CA VAL A 584 16.76 -0.72 -19.49
C VAL A 584 16.93 -2.02 -20.26
N HIS A 585 18.19 -2.37 -20.55
CA HIS A 585 18.58 -3.64 -21.12
C HIS A 585 19.23 -4.50 -20.03
N LEU A 586 18.56 -5.58 -19.65
CA LEU A 586 19.04 -6.60 -18.72
C LEU A 586 20.06 -7.48 -19.43
N THR A 587 21.35 -7.21 -19.20
CA THR A 587 22.45 -7.74 -20.03
C THR A 587 22.72 -9.22 -19.80
N ASP A 588 22.36 -9.76 -18.63
CA ASP A 588 22.56 -11.18 -18.27
C ASP A 588 21.57 -12.14 -18.96
N ARG A 589 20.46 -11.61 -19.49
CA ARG A 589 19.37 -12.38 -20.12
C ARG A 589 18.86 -11.80 -21.43
N SER A 590 19.46 -10.71 -21.89
CA SER A 590 19.12 -10.03 -23.14
C SER A 590 17.64 -9.65 -23.24
N ILE A 591 17.10 -9.04 -22.17
CA ILE A 591 15.72 -8.51 -22.15
C ILE A 591 15.78 -7.00 -22.09
N VAL A 592 14.99 -6.31 -22.91
CA VAL A 592 14.78 -4.87 -22.79
C VAL A 592 13.39 -4.62 -22.23
N THR A 593 13.28 -3.78 -21.21
CA THR A 593 12.00 -3.41 -20.58
C THR A 593 11.89 -1.91 -20.40
N GLY A 594 10.67 -1.38 -20.39
CA GLY A 594 10.39 0.02 -20.11
C GLY A 594 8.94 0.21 -19.72
N ALA A 595 8.69 1.18 -18.84
CA ALA A 595 7.37 1.46 -18.29
C ALA A 595 7.14 2.97 -18.19
N ARG A 596 5.93 3.41 -18.48
CA ARG A 596 5.48 4.78 -18.30
C ARG A 596 4.02 4.81 -17.88
N VAL A 597 3.67 5.74 -17.02
CA VAL A 597 2.30 6.02 -16.59
C VAL A 597 2.02 7.51 -16.65
N VAL A 598 0.78 7.86 -17.03
CA VAL A 598 0.25 9.21 -16.89
C VAL A 598 -1.15 9.14 -16.30
N ASP A 599 -1.31 9.72 -15.11
CA ASP A 599 -2.58 9.89 -14.43
C ASP A 599 -2.99 11.36 -14.47
N ARG A 600 -4.22 11.64 -14.91
CA ARG A 600 -4.83 12.96 -14.89
C ARG A 600 -6.11 12.92 -14.07
N MET A 601 -6.15 13.74 -13.03
CA MET A 601 -7.35 13.92 -12.22
C MET A 601 -7.81 15.37 -12.37
N SER A 602 -9.03 15.57 -12.86
CA SER A 602 -9.58 16.91 -13.08
C SER A 602 -10.94 17.09 -12.43
N ILE A 603 -11.21 18.32 -12.01
CA ILE A 603 -12.47 18.74 -11.40
C ILE A 603 -12.67 20.24 -11.61
N THR A 604 -13.92 20.69 -11.69
CA THR A 604 -14.30 22.10 -11.86
C THR A 604 -14.86 22.63 -10.55
N GLU A 605 -14.37 23.79 -10.13
CA GLU A 605 -14.80 24.44 -8.90
C GLU A 605 -16.33 24.61 -8.87
N GLY A 606 -16.96 24.17 -7.78
CA GLY A 606 -18.40 24.19 -7.58
C GLY A 606 -19.20 23.09 -8.29
N ASP A 607 -18.56 22.21 -9.06
CA ASP A 607 -19.21 21.11 -9.77
C ASP A 607 -18.55 19.75 -9.43
N PRO A 608 -19.05 19.02 -8.41
CA PRO A 608 -18.55 17.68 -8.07
C PRO A 608 -18.74 16.65 -9.19
N LEU A 609 -19.71 16.84 -10.09
CA LEU A 609 -20.00 15.89 -11.16
C LEU A 609 -19.00 15.99 -12.32
N SER A 610 -18.20 17.06 -12.36
CA SER A 610 -17.11 17.23 -13.31
C SER A 610 -15.84 16.44 -12.97
N ALA A 611 -15.83 15.70 -11.85
CA ALA A 611 -14.73 14.83 -11.48
C ALA A 611 -14.45 13.79 -12.57
N LEU A 612 -13.19 13.75 -13.02
CA LEU A 612 -12.73 12.85 -14.07
C LEU A 612 -11.33 12.33 -13.72
N LEU A 613 -11.20 11.01 -13.70
CA LEU A 613 -9.92 10.31 -13.71
C LEU A 613 -9.65 9.82 -15.13
N GLU A 614 -8.45 10.10 -15.65
CA GLU A 614 -7.91 9.49 -16.85
C GLU A 614 -6.53 8.91 -16.51
N THR A 615 -6.35 7.61 -16.63
CA THR A 615 -5.07 6.93 -16.34
C THR A 615 -4.67 6.09 -17.55
N GLY A 616 -3.37 5.93 -17.77
CA GLY A 616 -2.88 5.05 -18.81
C GLY A 616 -1.44 4.63 -18.59
N TRP A 617 -1.19 3.34 -18.84
CA TRP A 617 0.13 2.73 -18.78
C TRP A 617 0.63 2.36 -20.16
N GLU A 618 1.90 2.58 -20.41
CA GLU A 618 2.65 2.06 -21.55
C GLU A 618 3.76 1.16 -20.99
N LEU A 619 3.66 -0.14 -21.25
CA LEU A 619 4.69 -1.11 -20.87
C LEU A 619 5.28 -1.73 -22.13
N SER A 620 6.57 -2.01 -22.12
CA SER A 620 7.26 -2.62 -23.26
C SER A 620 8.21 -3.72 -22.81
N VAL A 621 8.27 -4.79 -23.59
CA VAL A 621 9.24 -5.88 -23.40
C VAL A 621 9.79 -6.36 -24.75
N GLU A 622 11.10 -6.52 -24.81
CA GLU A 622 11.80 -7.16 -25.92
C GLU A 622 12.58 -8.36 -25.38
N SER A 623 12.21 -9.57 -25.80
CA SER A 623 12.84 -10.82 -25.39
C SER A 623 12.68 -11.89 -26.48
N GLY A 624 13.81 -12.38 -27.01
CA GLY A 624 13.80 -13.36 -28.09
C GLY A 624 13.01 -12.84 -29.31
N GLU A 625 11.93 -13.54 -29.68
CA GLU A 625 11.06 -13.13 -30.80
C GLU A 625 10.01 -12.07 -30.42
N ALA A 626 9.73 -11.90 -29.13
CA ALA A 626 8.73 -10.98 -28.63
C ALA A 626 9.32 -9.57 -28.60
N GLN A 627 8.63 -8.65 -29.27
CA GLN A 627 8.83 -7.21 -29.15
C GLN A 627 7.43 -6.63 -29.02
N VAL A 628 6.99 -6.48 -27.77
CA VAL A 628 5.61 -6.15 -27.44
C VAL A 628 5.57 -4.86 -26.66
N GLU A 629 4.61 -4.01 -27.01
CA GLU A 629 4.21 -2.86 -26.24
C GLU A 629 2.72 -2.96 -25.93
N THR A 630 2.35 -2.75 -24.67
CA THR A 630 0.96 -2.75 -24.20
C THR A 630 0.60 -1.36 -23.71
N ARG A 631 -0.54 -0.85 -24.15
CA ARG A 631 -1.09 0.42 -23.71
C ARG A 631 -2.45 0.22 -23.10
N SER A 632 -2.61 0.60 -21.84
CA SER A 632 -3.93 0.73 -21.23
C SER A 632 -4.33 2.19 -21.16
N HIS A 633 -5.63 2.43 -21.29
CA HIS A 633 -6.25 3.71 -21.02
C HIS A 633 -7.56 3.44 -20.30
N LEU A 634 -7.78 4.09 -19.16
CA LEU A 634 -8.98 3.94 -18.35
C LEU A 634 -9.45 5.32 -17.93
N THR A 635 -10.76 5.55 -18.00
CA THR A 635 -11.41 6.77 -17.53
C THR A 635 -12.56 6.43 -16.60
N ILE A 636 -12.69 7.22 -15.53
CA ILE A 636 -13.83 7.18 -14.61
C ILE A 636 -14.42 8.59 -14.58
N GLY A 637 -15.74 8.68 -14.76
CA GLY A 637 -16.53 9.90 -14.56
C GLY A 637 -17.82 9.59 -13.80
N THR A 638 -18.72 10.56 -13.67
CA THR A 638 -19.99 10.38 -12.94
C THR A 638 -21.11 11.25 -13.52
N ASP A 639 -22.35 10.78 -13.47
CA ASP A 639 -23.56 11.60 -13.73
C ASP A 639 -24.27 12.04 -12.45
N GLY A 640 -23.83 11.52 -11.30
CA GLY A 640 -24.33 11.82 -9.96
C GLY A 640 -25.12 10.67 -9.34
N GLU A 641 -25.74 9.84 -10.17
CA GLU A 641 -26.38 8.59 -9.73
C GLU A 641 -25.47 7.38 -10.01
N ARG A 642 -24.59 7.50 -11.01
CA ARG A 642 -23.78 6.40 -11.53
C ARG A 642 -22.38 6.88 -11.90
N PHE A 643 -21.43 5.97 -11.82
CA PHE A 643 -20.11 6.11 -12.42
C PHE A 643 -20.14 5.67 -13.87
N GLN A 644 -19.39 6.37 -14.72
CA GLN A 644 -19.08 5.94 -16.08
C GLN A 644 -17.65 5.42 -16.09
N LEU A 645 -17.47 4.13 -16.34
CA LEU A 645 -16.16 3.51 -16.52
C LEU A 645 -15.96 3.20 -18.00
N SER A 646 -14.88 3.70 -18.59
CA SER A 646 -14.46 3.36 -19.95
C SER A 646 -13.01 2.92 -19.94
N TRP A 647 -12.68 1.87 -20.68
CA TRP A 647 -11.31 1.38 -20.77
C TRP A 647 -10.99 0.85 -22.15
N LYS A 648 -9.71 0.94 -22.49
CA LYS A 648 -9.11 0.44 -23.73
C LYS A 648 -7.76 -0.20 -23.43
N LEU A 649 -7.51 -1.35 -24.01
CA LEU A 649 -6.23 -2.03 -24.05
C LEU A 649 -5.82 -2.20 -25.51
N GLU A 650 -4.66 -1.66 -25.86
CA GLU A 650 -4.03 -1.81 -27.17
C GLU A 650 -2.71 -2.56 -26.99
N VAL A 651 -2.45 -3.51 -27.88
CA VAL A 651 -1.23 -4.33 -27.82
C VAL A 651 -0.58 -4.30 -29.19
N PHE A 652 0.68 -3.89 -29.23
CA PHE A 652 1.47 -3.75 -30.43
C PHE A 652 2.57 -4.81 -30.45
N GLU A 653 2.69 -5.54 -31.55
CA GLU A 653 3.85 -6.42 -31.81
C GLU A 653 4.69 -5.77 -32.91
N ARG A 654 5.96 -5.45 -32.61
CA ARG A 654 6.89 -4.78 -33.55
C ARG A 654 6.31 -3.48 -34.13
N GLY A 655 5.58 -2.73 -33.31
CA GLY A 655 4.94 -1.46 -33.69
C GLY A 655 3.64 -1.61 -34.49
N ILE A 656 3.14 -2.84 -34.72
CA ILE A 656 1.89 -3.11 -35.42
C ILE A 656 0.83 -3.52 -34.40
N LEU A 657 -0.36 -2.90 -34.43
CA LEU A 657 -1.48 -3.26 -33.57
C LEU A 657 -1.85 -4.73 -33.81
N ALA A 658 -1.67 -5.57 -32.79
CA ALA A 658 -1.89 -7.01 -32.82
C ALA A 658 -3.18 -7.43 -32.10
N PHE A 659 -3.57 -6.67 -31.08
CA PHE A 659 -4.80 -6.90 -30.32
C PHE A 659 -5.34 -5.58 -29.77
N GLU A 660 -6.67 -5.46 -29.72
CA GLU A 660 -7.37 -4.34 -29.10
C GLU A 660 -8.61 -4.88 -28.39
N ARG A 661 -8.86 -4.38 -27.18
CA ARG A 661 -10.10 -4.62 -26.45
C ARG A 661 -10.48 -3.38 -25.66
N GLY A 662 -11.76 -3.17 -25.43
CA GLY A 662 -12.23 -2.11 -24.57
C GLY A 662 -13.68 -2.32 -24.18
N GLY A 663 -14.18 -1.46 -23.32
CA GLY A 663 -15.56 -1.48 -22.88
C GLY A 663 -15.95 -0.17 -22.22
N ASP A 664 -17.24 0.11 -22.26
CA ASP A 664 -17.89 1.23 -21.59
C ASP A 664 -19.03 0.68 -20.75
N GLU A 665 -19.11 1.09 -19.49
CA GLU A 665 -20.19 0.68 -18.60
C GLU A 665 -20.59 1.76 -17.61
N TRP A 666 -21.84 1.64 -17.14
CA TRP A 666 -22.38 2.45 -16.07
C TRP A 666 -22.53 1.59 -14.81
N ILE A 667 -22.12 2.13 -13.68
CA ILE A 667 -22.14 1.46 -12.38
C ILE A 667 -22.91 2.34 -11.41
N ASP A 668 -24.01 1.84 -10.85
CA ASP A 668 -24.84 2.60 -9.91
C ASP A 668 -24.07 2.92 -8.63
N ARG A 669 -24.22 4.16 -8.13
CA ARG A 669 -23.71 4.54 -6.81
C ARG A 669 -24.55 3.91 -5.72
N ASP A 670 -23.90 3.46 -4.67
CA ASP A 670 -24.51 2.81 -3.52
C ASP A 670 -23.92 3.38 -2.22
N HIS A 671 -24.55 4.47 -1.74
CA HIS A 671 -24.14 5.23 -0.55
C HIS A 671 -22.74 5.86 -0.63
N ILE A 672 -22.23 6.16 -1.83
CA ILE A 672 -20.93 6.82 -2.09
C ILE A 672 -21.06 8.10 -2.92
#